data_AF-A0A7J6G9D6-F1
#
_entry.id   AF-A0A7J6G9D6-F1
#
_cell.length_a   1.000
_cell.length_b   1.000
_cell.length_c   1.000
_cell.angle_alpha   90.00
_cell.angle_beta   90.00
_cell.angle_gamma   90.00
#
_symmetry.space_group_name_H-M   'P 1'
#
loop_
_entity.id
_entity.type
_entity.pdbx_description
1 polymer ?
#
loop_
_entity_poly.entity_id
_entity_poly.type
_entity_poly.pdbx_seq_one_letter_code
_entity_poly.pdbx_strand_id
1 'polypeptide(L)'
;MNVILFTEFLGMDVKPFIFYYAELKMATNDFDSSNKLGEGGFGPVYKVLIGYLAPEYAMLGHLTEKTDVFAFGVVALEILTGRPNSDPSLAEEKAYLLEWAWNMYEDNREIELIDSTLSEFNKEEVRRIIQVAFLCTRTSPTARPSMSKVVALLSGDTDVNTEVSRPGYLVDWKFNDVNDLLSRIAQGCNATIKPMPQLAHPMLQDTNSEQWMIKAGTQQWNISGELCSGAAVDDSIDIDDDDLLNPLIKCNCTFNNASLCHITKLKVSGLNVIGPIPEELWTLTFLSYLDLSSNLLTGSISPLIGNLTNIQYLSLGINALSGEVPKELGQLTELIILTFSLNNFSGPLPPELGNLNKLEQLLITSSGVSGEIPSTFANLQSMQTFWVDDNELTGKIPNFVGSWSNLTSLALSGNSIQGPIPSTFANLTSLTDMWLSEISNASSTLAFLTNMKSLSFLQMRNSDFSGSIPSNIGELRELKQLDLSFNKLNGQIPDSLFNMSSLSALFLGNNSLNGTLPQRKIASLLTITLLLGLNCLQRNFPCNQDRPLYSNFAINCGGKEIKSSDGVVYEKDDNPLGPATHFVTSSKRWAVSNVGLFLWTENAKYISTSSQFTSTLDSGLFQTARLSASSLRYYGLGLQNGNYNVKLQFAETAFENSQTWKSIGRRVFDIYIQGNRVIQNFDIRKEAGGISFKEVQKEFKARVSQNYLEIHLFWAGEGTCCMPVAGTYGPSISAISAIADFTPTLHNIPPTLSKKKNQTSLIVGIIIGTAILSFLSVLVAFYVVRTRKKSQMFDDDGKHFSMYIASSNGYLAPEYAMLGHLTEKTDVFAFGVVALEILTGRPNSDPSLGEEKAYLLEWAWNLYEDNREIELIDSTLSEFNKEEVRRIIQVAFLCTRTSPTARPSMSKVVALLSGDTDVNTEVSRPGYLVDWKFNDVNALMSRIAQGPDPTLYSLGSSSSMEAVAVPPPGDGLAHPVFQETNSEVSDIS
;
A
#
# COMPACT_ATOMS: atom_id res chain seq x y z
N MET A 1 -19.73 10.78 63.16
CA MET A 1 -20.47 10.73 61.88
C MET A 1 -19.46 10.91 60.75
N ASN A 2 -18.49 9.99 60.71
CA ASN A 2 -17.50 9.83 59.64
C ASN A 2 -17.78 8.44 59.04
N VAL A 3 -17.51 8.25 57.75
CA VAL A 3 -17.35 6.99 56.97
C VAL A 3 -18.02 7.07 55.58
N ILE A 4 -19.18 7.73 55.43
CA ILE A 4 -20.04 7.56 54.23
C ILE A 4 -19.36 7.92 52.90
N LEU A 5 -18.70 9.09 52.79
CA LEU A 5 -17.99 9.50 51.56
C LEU A 5 -16.77 8.62 51.22
N PHE A 6 -16.15 7.97 52.22
CA PHE A 6 -15.00 7.09 51.99
C PHE A 6 -15.42 5.68 51.55
N THR A 7 -16.65 5.25 51.91
CA THR A 7 -17.21 3.96 51.49
C THR A 7 -17.78 3.95 50.07
N GLU A 8 -18.19 5.09 49.51
CA GLU A 8 -18.62 5.13 48.10
C GLU A 8 -17.42 5.10 47.13
N PHE A 9 -16.29 5.71 47.50
CA PHE A 9 -15.09 5.72 46.66
C PHE A 9 -14.33 4.39 46.63
N LEU A 10 -14.47 3.55 47.68
CA LEU A 10 -13.90 2.20 47.77
C LEU A 10 -14.96 1.09 47.62
N GLY A 11 -16.22 1.45 47.37
CA GLY A 11 -17.35 0.53 47.22
C GLY A 11 -17.70 0.15 45.78
N MET A 12 -16.99 0.72 44.79
CA MET A 12 -17.07 0.24 43.41
C MET A 12 -16.19 -0.99 43.23
N ASP A 13 -16.82 -2.16 43.17
CA ASP A 13 -16.25 -3.31 42.45
C ASP A 13 -15.76 -2.82 41.08
N VAL A 14 -14.52 -3.16 40.71
CA VAL A 14 -13.88 -2.70 39.48
C VAL A 14 -14.59 -3.30 38.27
N LYS A 15 -15.62 -2.61 37.79
CA LYS A 15 -16.31 -2.89 36.52
C LYS A 15 -15.70 -2.00 35.43
N PRO A 16 -15.31 -2.57 34.27
CA PRO A 16 -14.84 -1.76 33.16
C PRO A 16 -15.93 -0.82 32.65
N PHE A 17 -15.51 0.40 32.35
CA PHE A 17 -16.29 1.59 32.04
C PHE A 17 -17.48 1.38 31.07
N ILE A 18 -18.70 1.68 31.52
CA ILE A 18 -19.89 1.88 30.67
C ILE A 18 -20.66 3.10 31.20
N PHE A 19 -20.79 4.16 30.39
CA PHE A 19 -21.70 5.27 30.64
C PHE A 19 -23.15 4.86 30.34
N TYR A 20 -24.12 5.32 31.11
CA TYR A 20 -25.52 4.99 30.90
C TYR A 20 -26.16 5.89 29.85
N TYR A 21 -27.06 5.31 29.03
CA TYR A 21 -27.78 6.02 27.95
C TYR A 21 -28.49 7.32 28.41
N ALA A 22 -28.91 7.38 29.68
CA ALA A 22 -29.53 8.58 30.26
C ALA A 22 -28.59 9.79 30.37
N GLU A 23 -27.29 9.55 30.56
CA GLU A 23 -26.26 10.58 30.73
C GLU A 23 -25.90 11.19 29.36
N LEU A 24 -25.68 10.32 28.36
CA LEU A 24 -25.51 10.68 26.95
C LEU A 24 -26.71 11.46 26.38
N LYS A 25 -27.93 11.09 26.81
CA LYS A 25 -29.17 11.78 26.43
C LYS A 25 -29.26 13.19 27.00
N MET A 26 -28.77 13.42 28.22
CA MET A 26 -28.68 14.76 28.82
C MET A 26 -27.58 15.60 28.15
N ALA A 27 -26.38 15.04 27.99
CA ALA A 27 -25.21 15.75 27.44
C ALA A 27 -25.40 16.23 25.99
N THR A 28 -26.25 15.56 25.20
CA THR A 28 -26.57 15.91 23.81
C THR A 28 -27.84 16.75 23.64
N ASN A 29 -28.49 17.13 24.75
CA ASN A 29 -29.80 17.81 24.79
C ASN A 29 -30.88 17.04 24.00
N ASP A 30 -31.09 15.77 24.36
CA ASP A 30 -31.98 14.81 23.67
C ASP A 30 -31.64 14.65 22.17
N PHE A 31 -30.35 14.62 21.86
CA PHE A 31 -29.78 14.47 20.51
C PHE A 31 -30.28 15.52 19.49
N ASP A 32 -30.30 16.80 19.90
CA ASP A 32 -30.73 17.89 19.02
C ASP A 32 -29.86 17.98 17.75
N SER A 33 -30.53 17.95 16.59
CA SER A 33 -29.91 18.00 15.26
C SER A 33 -29.00 19.20 15.01
N SER A 34 -29.16 20.30 15.74
CA SER A 34 -28.29 21.48 15.65
C SER A 34 -26.87 21.26 16.18
N ASN A 35 -26.65 20.21 16.98
CA ASN A 35 -25.33 19.84 17.52
C ASN A 35 -24.58 18.80 16.66
N LYS A 36 -25.16 18.36 15.53
CA LYS A 36 -24.60 17.35 14.62
C LYS A 36 -23.63 17.98 13.62
N LEU A 37 -22.33 17.65 13.72
CA LEU A 37 -21.30 18.17 12.81
C LEU A 37 -21.14 17.35 11.52
N GLY A 38 -21.60 16.10 11.51
CA GLY A 38 -21.56 15.22 10.34
C GLY A 38 -21.82 13.76 10.72
N GLU A 39 -21.76 12.87 9.73
CA GLU A 39 -21.81 11.41 9.94
C GLU A 39 -20.45 10.80 9.58
N GLY A 40 -19.85 10.14 10.56
CA GLY A 40 -18.63 9.34 10.41
C GLY A 40 -18.94 7.86 10.57
N GLY A 41 -17.94 7.00 10.37
CA GLY A 41 -18.09 5.53 10.27
C GLY A 41 -18.63 4.77 11.49
N PHE A 42 -19.03 5.46 12.57
CA PHE A 42 -19.66 4.88 13.77
C PHE A 42 -20.96 5.59 14.18
N GLY A 43 -21.51 6.48 13.33
CA GLY A 43 -22.74 7.23 13.60
C GLY A 43 -22.57 8.76 13.57
N PRO A 44 -23.62 9.53 13.94
CA PRO A 44 -23.56 10.99 13.97
C PRO A 44 -22.55 11.49 15.02
N VAL A 45 -21.58 12.29 14.58
CA VAL A 45 -20.52 12.82 15.44
C VAL A 45 -20.99 14.11 16.11
N TYR A 46 -21.08 14.06 17.44
CA TYR A 46 -21.28 15.22 18.31
C TYR A 46 -19.93 15.69 18.86
N LYS A 47 -19.88 16.96 19.31
CA LYS A 47 -18.64 17.74 19.48
C LYS A 47 -17.82 17.42 20.76
N VAL A 48 -17.56 16.16 21.10
CA VAL A 48 -16.72 15.78 22.26
C VAL A 48 -15.99 14.45 22.05
N LEU A 49 -14.67 14.44 21.78
CA LEU A 49 -13.70 13.43 22.32
C LEU A 49 -12.19 13.67 22.05
N ILE A 50 -11.71 14.89 21.75
CA ILE A 50 -10.25 15.10 21.56
C ILE A 50 -9.49 15.21 22.90
N GLY A 51 -10.09 15.82 23.92
CA GLY A 51 -9.39 16.17 25.17
C GLY A 51 -9.13 15.04 26.16
N TYR A 52 -9.66 13.83 25.94
CA TYR A 52 -9.48 12.68 26.85
C TYR A 52 -8.35 11.73 26.42
N LEU A 53 -7.88 11.88 25.18
CA LEU A 53 -6.85 11.01 24.63
C LEU A 53 -5.49 11.46 25.17
N ALA A 54 -4.75 10.52 25.74
CA ALA A 54 -3.38 10.77 26.18
C ALA A 54 -2.50 11.18 24.97
N PRO A 55 -1.58 12.15 25.13
CA PRO A 55 -0.80 12.68 24.01
C PRO A 55 -0.09 11.62 23.16
N GLU A 56 0.47 10.58 23.77
CA GLU A 56 1.16 9.48 23.08
C GLU A 56 0.22 8.65 22.20
N TYR A 57 -1.04 8.47 22.62
CA TYR A 57 -2.04 7.75 21.83
C TYR A 57 -2.64 8.66 20.75
N ALA A 58 -2.93 9.92 21.10
CA ALA A 58 -3.48 10.91 20.17
C ALA A 58 -2.53 11.29 19.03
N MET A 59 -1.21 11.27 19.27
CA MET A 59 -0.19 11.72 18.31
C MET A 59 0.60 10.60 17.64
N LEU A 60 0.82 9.46 18.33
CA LEU A 60 1.65 8.36 17.84
C LEU A 60 0.88 7.03 17.70
N GLY A 61 -0.39 6.97 18.12
CA GLY A 61 -1.15 5.72 18.17
C GLY A 61 -0.63 4.70 19.20
N HIS A 62 0.31 5.10 20.07
CA HIS A 62 0.93 4.22 21.06
C HIS A 62 -0.03 3.97 22.23
N LEU A 63 -0.73 2.83 22.20
CA LEU A 63 -1.57 2.36 23.29
C LEU A 63 -0.70 1.79 24.42
N THR A 64 -0.89 2.28 25.65
CA THR A 64 -0.15 1.83 26.85
C THR A 64 -1.05 1.86 28.08
N GLU A 65 -0.73 1.14 29.14
CA GLU A 65 -1.45 1.24 30.44
C GLU A 65 -1.51 2.67 31.03
N LYS A 66 -0.71 3.61 30.50
CA LYS A 66 -0.65 5.01 30.91
C LYS A 66 -1.67 5.90 30.20
N THR A 67 -2.31 5.43 29.14
CA THR A 67 -3.39 6.18 28.47
C THR A 67 -4.60 6.28 29.38
N ASP A 68 -4.92 5.19 30.07
CA ASP A 68 -6.08 5.09 30.98
C ASP A 68 -5.85 5.92 32.24
N VAL A 69 -4.60 5.99 32.72
CA VAL A 69 -4.19 6.88 33.81
C VAL A 69 -4.46 8.35 33.44
N PHE A 70 -4.13 8.76 32.21
CA PHE A 70 -4.38 10.13 31.75
C PHE A 70 -5.88 10.44 31.65
N ALA A 71 -6.66 9.56 31.02
CA ALA A 71 -8.10 9.70 30.91
C ALA A 71 -8.78 9.77 32.29
N PHE A 72 -8.35 8.94 33.24
CA PHE A 72 -8.80 9.00 34.64
C PHE A 72 -8.51 10.37 35.29
N GLY A 73 -7.32 10.94 35.05
CA GLY A 73 -6.97 12.26 35.58
C GLY A 73 -7.86 13.40 35.05
N VAL A 74 -8.24 13.34 33.77
CA VAL A 74 -9.21 14.28 33.17
C VAL A 74 -10.58 14.12 33.83
N VAL A 75 -11.10 12.89 33.88
CA VAL A 75 -12.43 12.58 34.44
C VAL A 75 -12.52 12.94 35.92
N ALA A 76 -11.45 12.77 36.70
CA ALA A 76 -11.40 13.18 38.10
C ALA A 76 -11.61 14.70 38.28
N LEU A 77 -11.10 15.52 37.37
CA LEU A 77 -11.33 16.97 37.39
C LEU A 77 -12.73 17.34 36.88
N GLU A 78 -13.29 16.62 35.91
CA GLU A 78 -14.69 16.83 35.48
C GLU A 78 -15.68 16.57 36.62
N ILE A 79 -15.51 15.44 37.33
CA ILE A 79 -16.35 15.06 38.46
C ILE A 79 -16.25 16.09 39.60
N LEU A 80 -15.03 16.57 39.91
CA LEU A 80 -14.86 17.61 40.92
C LEU A 80 -15.49 18.94 40.52
N THR A 81 -15.42 19.32 39.24
CA THR A 81 -15.81 20.67 38.79
C THR A 81 -17.23 20.78 38.26
N GLY A 82 -17.88 19.67 37.95
CA GLY A 82 -19.18 19.65 37.26
C GLY A 82 -19.11 20.23 35.84
N ARG A 83 -17.90 20.37 35.27
CA ARG A 83 -17.68 20.97 33.93
C ARG A 83 -17.12 19.97 32.94
N PRO A 84 -17.51 20.07 31.65
CA PRO A 84 -16.89 19.28 30.59
C PRO A 84 -15.45 19.75 30.33
N ASN A 85 -14.61 18.82 29.88
CA ASN A 85 -13.18 19.00 29.61
C ASN A 85 -12.88 20.13 28.59
N SER A 86 -13.82 20.42 27.69
CA SER A 86 -13.77 21.60 26.84
C SER A 86 -15.15 22.25 26.73
N ASP A 87 -15.23 23.54 27.08
CA ASP A 87 -16.43 24.36 26.89
C ASP A 87 -16.12 25.55 25.98
N PRO A 88 -16.44 25.46 24.67
CA PRO A 88 -16.17 26.52 23.70
C PRO A 88 -17.10 27.74 23.84
N SER A 89 -18.00 27.78 24.84
CA SER A 89 -18.79 28.96 25.18
C SER A 89 -18.10 29.88 26.19
N LEU A 90 -17.04 29.41 26.85
CA LEU A 90 -16.23 30.18 27.79
C LEU A 90 -15.12 30.96 27.09
N ALA A 91 -14.57 31.97 27.76
CA ALA A 91 -13.39 32.71 27.28
C ALA A 91 -12.19 31.76 27.08
N GLU A 92 -11.26 32.11 26.18
CA GLU A 92 -10.18 31.22 25.71
C GLU A 92 -9.34 30.61 26.88
N GLU A 93 -9.08 31.39 27.93
CA GLU A 93 -8.40 31.02 29.18
C GLU A 93 -9.16 29.99 30.07
N LYS A 94 -10.45 29.78 29.80
CA LYS A 94 -11.36 28.89 30.54
C LYS A 94 -12.02 27.82 29.66
N ALA A 95 -11.72 27.83 28.36
CA ALA A 95 -12.31 26.92 27.39
C ALA A 95 -11.83 25.47 27.54
N TYR A 96 -10.74 25.24 28.27
CA TYR A 96 -10.12 23.95 28.52
C TYR A 96 -9.96 23.68 30.01
N LEU A 97 -10.45 22.52 30.47
CA LEU A 97 -10.60 22.23 31.89
C LEU A 97 -9.27 22.09 32.63
N LEU A 98 -8.29 21.36 32.08
CA LEU A 98 -7.00 21.16 32.76
C LEU A 98 -6.24 22.48 32.93
N GLU A 99 -6.40 23.39 31.97
CA GLU A 99 -5.75 24.71 31.98
C GLU A 99 -6.42 25.63 33.01
N TRP A 100 -7.75 25.71 33.01
CA TRP A 100 -8.48 26.45 34.04
C TRP A 100 -8.24 25.89 35.45
N ALA A 101 -8.20 24.56 35.59
CA ALA A 101 -7.89 23.88 36.85
C ALA A 101 -6.46 24.18 37.32
N TRP A 102 -5.48 24.14 36.42
CA TRP A 102 -4.09 24.46 36.74
C TRP A 102 -3.93 25.91 37.23
N ASN A 103 -4.51 26.87 36.50
CA ASN A 103 -4.43 28.28 36.85
C ASN A 103 -5.10 28.59 38.19
N MET A 104 -6.24 27.95 38.51
CA MET A 104 -6.85 28.06 39.84
C MET A 104 -6.01 27.38 40.95
N TYR A 105 -5.24 26.34 40.63
CA TYR A 105 -4.35 25.67 41.58
C TYR A 105 -3.08 26.48 41.88
N GLU A 106 -2.44 27.08 40.87
CA GLU A 106 -1.32 28.02 41.08
C GLU A 106 -1.74 29.24 41.91
N ASP A 107 -2.94 29.77 41.67
CA ASP A 107 -3.55 30.87 42.43
C ASP A 107 -3.93 30.51 43.89
N ASN A 108 -3.79 29.23 44.31
CA ASN A 108 -4.29 28.70 45.60
C ASN A 108 -5.82 28.89 45.79
N ARG A 109 -6.56 28.79 44.68
CA ARG A 109 -8.03 28.95 44.58
C ARG A 109 -8.72 27.68 44.08
N GLU A 110 -8.06 26.53 44.19
CA GLU A 110 -8.53 25.24 43.69
C GLU A 110 -9.83 24.75 44.36
N ILE A 111 -10.18 25.30 45.53
CA ILE A 111 -11.46 25.04 46.20
C ILE A 111 -12.64 25.72 45.46
N GLU A 112 -12.39 26.76 44.64
CA GLU A 112 -13.39 27.39 43.78
C GLU A 112 -13.65 26.61 42.48
N LEU A 113 -12.86 25.55 42.21
CA LEU A 113 -13.12 24.64 41.10
C LEU A 113 -14.33 23.75 41.36
N ILE A 114 -14.65 23.48 42.63
CA ILE A 114 -15.63 22.48 43.07
C ILE A 114 -17.04 22.84 42.59
N ASP A 115 -17.78 21.86 42.07
CA ASP A 115 -19.17 22.07 41.71
C ASP A 115 -20.00 22.54 42.92
N SER A 116 -20.69 23.66 42.72
CA SER A 116 -21.73 24.21 43.61
C SER A 116 -22.82 23.22 44.06
N THR A 117 -23.01 22.09 43.36
CA THR A 117 -23.93 21.02 43.77
C THR A 117 -23.41 20.15 44.91
N LEU A 118 -22.09 20.13 45.16
CA LEU A 118 -21.44 19.36 46.23
C LEU A 118 -21.55 20.11 47.56
N SER A 119 -22.59 19.81 48.34
CA SER A 119 -22.96 20.59 49.53
C SER A 119 -22.09 20.37 50.78
N GLU A 120 -21.38 19.24 50.89
CA GLU A 120 -20.41 18.96 51.97
C GLU A 120 -19.19 18.21 51.42
N PHE A 121 -17.98 18.73 51.65
CA PHE A 121 -16.72 18.10 51.21
C PHE A 121 -15.55 18.42 52.16
N ASN A 122 -14.56 17.53 52.22
CA ASN A 122 -13.31 17.76 52.95
C ASN A 122 -12.28 18.46 52.04
N LYS A 123 -11.81 19.64 52.45
CA LYS A 123 -10.87 20.46 51.67
C LYS A 123 -9.52 19.77 51.40
N GLU A 124 -9.04 18.93 52.32
CA GLU A 124 -7.78 18.21 52.14
C GLU A 124 -7.91 17.03 51.16
N GLU A 125 -9.07 16.36 51.15
CA GLU A 125 -9.38 15.30 50.19
C GLU A 125 -9.55 15.87 48.77
N VAL A 126 -10.25 17.00 48.61
CA VAL A 126 -10.37 17.66 47.30
C VAL A 126 -9.00 18.11 46.78
N ARG A 127 -8.18 18.76 47.61
CA ARG A 127 -6.80 19.14 47.23
C ARG A 127 -5.98 17.92 46.81
N ARG A 128 -6.10 16.80 47.52
CA ARG A 128 -5.43 15.53 47.18
C ARG A 128 -5.89 14.99 45.82
N ILE A 129 -7.20 14.96 45.54
CA ILE A 129 -7.74 14.47 44.26
C ILE A 129 -7.23 15.34 43.10
N ILE A 130 -7.22 16.67 43.26
CA ILE A 130 -6.70 17.62 42.25
C ILE A 130 -5.20 17.38 41.97
N GLN A 131 -4.40 17.21 43.01
CA GLN A 131 -2.97 16.90 42.87
C GLN A 131 -2.73 15.56 42.17
N VAL A 132 -3.50 14.52 42.50
CA VAL A 132 -3.43 13.21 41.83
C VAL A 132 -3.86 13.32 40.36
N ALA A 133 -4.91 14.08 40.04
CA ALA A 133 -5.36 14.32 38.67
C ALA A 133 -4.28 14.98 37.80
N PHE A 134 -3.51 15.93 38.36
CA PHE A 134 -2.37 16.54 37.66
C PHE A 134 -1.17 15.58 37.51
N LEU A 135 -0.89 14.71 38.49
CA LEU A 135 0.10 13.63 38.32
C LEU A 135 -0.30 12.65 37.20
N CYS A 136 -1.60 12.39 37.06
CA CYS A 136 -2.16 11.55 36.01
C CYS A 136 -2.13 12.21 34.62
N THR A 137 -2.30 13.53 34.51
CA THR A 137 -2.37 14.27 33.23
C THR A 137 -1.02 14.83 32.74
N ARG A 138 0.10 14.32 33.25
CA ARG A 138 1.46 14.65 32.80
C ARG A 138 1.69 14.25 31.34
N THR A 139 2.44 15.07 30.60
CA THR A 139 2.74 14.85 29.17
C THR A 139 3.46 13.53 28.91
N SER A 140 4.48 13.20 29.71
CA SER A 140 5.23 11.94 29.55
C SER A 140 4.52 10.74 30.22
N PRO A 141 4.27 9.62 29.50
CA PRO A 141 3.69 8.41 30.07
C PRO A 141 4.50 7.83 31.25
N THR A 142 5.83 7.90 31.17
CA THR A 142 6.74 7.40 32.21
C THR A 142 6.72 8.24 33.49
N ALA A 143 6.26 9.50 33.40
CA ALA A 143 6.12 10.39 34.55
C ALA A 143 4.77 10.27 35.26
N ARG A 144 3.82 9.50 34.69
CA ARG A 144 2.51 9.20 35.31
C ARG A 144 2.61 8.00 36.27
N PRO A 145 1.89 8.02 37.41
CA PRO A 145 1.78 6.85 38.29
C PRO A 145 1.18 5.63 37.57
N SER A 146 1.33 4.42 38.13
CA SER A 146 0.47 3.29 37.75
C SER A 146 -0.91 3.47 38.37
N MET A 147 -1.97 2.87 37.80
CA MET A 147 -3.31 2.93 38.43
C MET A 147 -3.31 2.38 39.87
N SER A 148 -2.52 1.35 40.16
CA SER A 148 -2.31 0.86 41.54
C SER A 148 -1.72 1.92 42.48
N LYS A 149 -0.85 2.82 41.97
CA LYS A 149 -0.30 3.93 42.75
C LYS A 149 -1.29 5.10 42.84
N VAL A 150 -2.10 5.35 41.82
CA VAL A 150 -3.21 6.32 41.86
C VAL A 150 -4.18 5.98 42.98
N VAL A 151 -4.62 4.72 43.07
CA VAL A 151 -5.51 4.25 44.16
C VAL A 151 -4.86 4.48 45.52
N ALA A 152 -3.60 4.05 45.73
CA ALA A 152 -2.89 4.25 46.99
C ALA A 152 -2.69 5.73 47.39
N LEU A 153 -2.54 6.64 46.41
CA LEU A 153 -2.48 8.08 46.65
C LEU A 153 -3.84 8.65 47.05
N LEU A 154 -4.94 8.21 46.43
CA LEU A 154 -6.30 8.66 46.74
C LEU A 154 -6.77 8.16 48.12
N SER A 155 -6.56 6.86 48.40
CA SER A 155 -6.88 6.22 49.69
C SER A 155 -6.10 6.80 50.88
N GLY A 156 -5.02 7.55 50.63
CA GLY A 156 -4.17 8.13 51.67
C GLY A 156 -3.11 7.18 52.25
N ASP A 157 -2.92 6.02 51.62
CA ASP A 157 -1.85 5.05 51.96
C ASP A 157 -0.46 5.54 51.52
N THR A 158 -0.38 6.66 50.79
CA THR A 158 0.87 7.36 50.47
C THR A 158 0.63 8.87 50.43
N ASP A 159 1.48 9.65 51.09
CA ASP A 159 1.51 11.11 50.94
C ASP A 159 1.84 11.55 49.51
N VAL A 160 1.22 12.65 49.06
CA VAL A 160 1.46 13.27 47.75
C VAL A 160 2.72 14.14 47.78
N ASN A 161 3.87 13.54 48.13
CA ASN A 161 5.18 14.21 48.27
C ASN A 161 5.92 14.38 46.93
N THR A 162 5.21 14.58 45.82
CA THR A 162 5.79 14.72 44.47
C THR A 162 5.42 16.08 43.89
N GLU A 163 6.39 16.78 43.30
CA GLU A 163 6.17 18.08 42.66
C GLU A 163 5.10 17.96 41.57
N VAL A 164 4.00 18.67 41.77
CA VAL A 164 2.91 18.73 40.80
C VAL A 164 3.34 19.65 39.66
N SER A 165 3.10 19.23 38.42
CA SER A 165 3.59 19.88 37.20
C SER A 165 2.43 20.17 36.25
N ARG A 166 2.49 21.28 35.49
CA ARG A 166 1.42 21.67 34.55
C ARG A 166 1.03 20.51 33.61
N PRO A 167 -0.26 20.21 33.43
CA PRO A 167 -0.74 19.20 32.48
C PRO A 167 -0.31 19.50 31.05
N GLY A 168 -0.17 18.48 30.21
CA GLY A 168 0.19 18.67 28.80
C GLY A 168 -1.03 18.72 27.88
N TYR A 169 -1.22 19.82 27.13
CA TYR A 169 -2.23 19.90 26.08
C TYR A 169 -1.67 19.82 24.66
N LEU A 170 -2.53 19.37 23.74
CA LEU A 170 -2.36 19.46 22.28
C LEU A 170 -2.44 20.89 21.71
N VAL A 171 -2.62 21.92 22.56
CA VAL A 171 -2.74 23.35 22.16
C VAL A 171 -1.64 24.27 22.72
N ASP A 172 -0.71 23.78 23.54
CA ASP A 172 0.42 24.57 24.08
C ASP A 172 1.51 24.93 23.04
N TRP A 173 1.23 24.79 21.74
CA TRP A 173 2.05 25.28 20.63
C TRP A 173 1.55 26.61 20.06
N LYS A 174 1.16 27.54 20.94
CA LYS A 174 1.15 28.98 20.64
C LYS A 174 2.37 29.63 21.29
N PHE A 175 3.36 30.00 20.47
CA PHE A 175 4.42 30.93 20.88
C PHE A 175 3.79 32.25 21.32
N ASN A 176 3.97 32.66 22.59
CA ASN A 176 4.05 34.06 23.04
C ASN A 176 4.16 34.17 24.59
N ASP A 177 5.28 33.71 25.19
CA ASP A 177 5.91 34.51 26.26
C ASP A 177 7.38 34.10 26.52
N VAL A 178 8.29 34.57 25.65
CA VAL A 178 9.74 34.28 25.77
C VAL A 178 10.47 35.41 26.54
N ASN A 179 9.83 36.56 26.74
CA ASN A 179 10.49 37.75 27.29
C ASN A 179 10.61 37.73 28.82
N ASP A 180 9.70 37.12 29.57
CA ASP A 180 9.83 37.04 31.04
C ASP A 180 10.89 36.01 31.47
N LEU A 181 10.97 34.87 30.78
CA LEU A 181 11.94 33.80 31.10
C LEU A 181 13.40 34.17 30.76
N LEU A 182 13.62 34.91 29.66
CA LEU A 182 14.95 35.42 29.29
C LEU A 182 15.56 36.37 30.34
N SER A 183 14.73 37.04 31.14
CA SER A 183 15.22 37.92 32.22
C SER A 183 15.88 37.15 33.38
N ARG A 184 15.46 35.89 33.61
CA ARG A 184 15.88 35.07 34.77
C ARG A 184 17.05 34.14 34.47
N ILE A 185 17.23 33.74 33.21
CA ILE A 185 18.33 32.83 32.80
C ILE A 185 19.64 33.60 32.56
N ALA A 186 19.58 34.91 32.29
CA ALA A 186 20.74 35.77 32.00
C ALA A 186 21.70 36.05 33.19
N GLN A 187 21.54 35.41 34.35
CA GLN A 187 22.43 35.57 35.52
C GLN A 187 23.04 34.25 36.04
N GLY A 188 22.81 33.12 35.35
CA GLY A 188 23.27 31.79 35.78
C GLY A 188 24.51 31.28 35.02
N CYS A 189 25.68 31.38 35.65
CA CYS A 189 26.93 30.65 35.34
C CYS A 189 27.69 31.00 34.03
N ASN A 190 28.86 31.61 34.25
CA ASN A 190 29.86 31.96 33.26
C ASN A 190 30.87 30.80 33.08
N ALA A 191 30.93 30.16 31.91
CA ALA A 191 32.01 29.23 31.54
C ALA A 191 32.23 29.23 30.01
N THR A 192 33.45 29.56 29.58
CA THR A 192 33.78 29.80 28.16
C THR A 192 34.16 28.55 27.39
N ILE A 193 33.34 28.17 26.41
CA ILE A 193 33.75 27.50 25.17
C ILE A 193 33.09 28.27 24.01
N LYS A 194 33.82 28.55 22.92
CA LYS A 194 33.29 29.23 21.74
C LYS A 194 32.99 28.22 20.61
N PRO A 195 31.73 28.04 20.20
CA PRO A 195 31.41 27.39 18.93
C PRO A 195 31.76 28.30 17.74
N MET A 196 31.95 27.70 16.57
CA MET A 196 32.09 28.40 15.28
C MET A 196 30.76 29.11 14.89
N PRO A 197 30.80 30.16 14.05
CA PRO A 197 29.63 31.00 13.79
C PRO A 197 28.67 30.40 12.76
N GLN A 198 27.39 30.30 13.14
CA GLN A 198 26.20 30.68 12.35
C GLN A 198 26.02 30.21 10.89
N LEU A 199 26.82 29.32 10.30
CA LEU A 199 26.69 28.93 8.89
C LEU A 199 25.59 27.90 8.60
N ALA A 200 25.16 27.11 9.61
CA ALA A 200 24.04 26.17 9.48
C ALA A 200 22.71 26.69 10.06
N HIS A 201 22.72 27.82 10.78
CA HIS A 201 21.50 28.46 11.28
C HIS A 201 20.55 29.00 10.18
N PRO A 202 21.01 29.53 9.01
CA PRO A 202 20.13 30.04 7.96
C PRO A 202 19.20 28.98 7.34
N MET A 203 19.45 27.69 7.57
CA MET A 203 18.58 26.61 7.09
C MET A 203 17.45 26.25 8.07
N LEU A 204 17.35 26.91 9.24
CA LEU A 204 16.54 26.48 10.39
C LEU A 204 15.83 27.64 11.15
N GLN A 205 15.18 28.56 10.43
CA GLN A 205 14.48 29.78 10.89
C GLN A 205 15.40 31.02 11.11
N ASP A 206 14.98 32.28 10.88
CA ASP A 206 13.62 32.82 10.67
C ASP A 206 13.58 34.02 9.68
N THR A 207 12.41 34.30 9.10
CA THR A 207 11.98 35.53 8.40
C THR A 207 12.58 35.93 7.02
N ASN A 208 12.83 35.01 6.08
CA ASN A 208 12.77 35.37 4.64
C ASN A 208 12.30 34.20 3.76
N SER A 209 11.63 34.51 2.64
CA SER A 209 10.71 33.61 1.93
C SER A 209 11.32 32.51 1.02
N GLU A 210 12.57 32.09 1.26
CA GLU A 210 13.30 31.16 0.39
C GLU A 210 13.97 29.98 1.15
N GLN A 211 13.77 29.86 2.47
CA GLN A 211 14.43 28.85 3.30
C GLN A 211 13.62 27.56 3.46
N TRP A 212 14.32 26.43 3.51
CA TRP A 212 13.71 25.12 3.77
C TRP A 212 13.06 25.07 5.15
N MET A 213 11.72 25.02 5.21
CA MET A 213 10.93 25.05 6.46
C MET A 213 10.94 23.70 7.22
N ILE A 214 12.12 23.12 7.40
CA ILE A 214 12.31 21.80 8.01
C ILE A 214 12.30 21.92 9.53
N LYS A 215 11.38 21.21 10.19
CA LYS A 215 11.37 21.06 11.65
C LYS A 215 12.01 19.72 12.02
N ALA A 216 13.27 19.75 12.45
CA ALA A 216 13.89 18.58 13.07
C ALA A 216 13.30 18.33 14.47
N GLY A 217 13.05 17.07 14.82
CA GLY A 217 12.54 16.70 16.14
C GLY A 217 13.59 16.94 17.24
N THR A 218 13.12 17.29 18.44
CA THR A 218 14.01 17.64 19.58
C THR A 218 14.85 16.48 20.12
N GLN A 219 14.51 15.23 19.79
CA GLN A 219 15.34 14.04 20.07
C GLN A 219 16.37 13.77 18.96
N GLN A 220 16.21 14.39 17.79
CA GLN A 220 16.98 14.10 16.59
C GLN A 220 18.10 15.13 16.43
N TRP A 221 17.79 16.43 16.58
CA TRP A 221 18.72 17.54 16.41
C TRP A 221 18.68 18.46 17.64
N ASN A 222 19.85 18.87 18.13
CA ASN A 222 19.97 19.87 19.21
C ASN A 222 19.78 21.30 18.65
N ILE A 223 18.54 21.63 18.27
CA ILE A 223 18.19 22.91 17.63
C ILE A 223 18.37 24.14 18.53
N SER A 224 18.53 23.94 19.85
CA SER A 224 18.80 24.98 20.85
C SER A 224 20.28 25.05 21.28
N GLY A 225 21.18 24.30 20.63
CA GLY A 225 22.58 24.18 21.01
C GLY A 225 23.51 23.85 19.83
N GLU A 226 24.48 22.98 20.06
CA GLU A 226 25.47 22.57 19.06
C GLU A 226 24.92 21.45 18.17
N LEU A 227 24.77 21.73 16.86
CA LEU A 227 24.20 20.79 15.89
C LEU A 227 24.96 19.45 15.82
N CYS A 228 26.27 19.46 16.06
CA CYS A 228 27.11 18.26 16.10
C CYS A 228 27.11 17.61 17.49
N SER A 229 25.92 17.31 18.03
CA SER A 229 25.73 16.59 19.30
C SER A 229 24.60 15.56 19.20
N GLY A 230 24.53 14.64 20.16
CA GLY A 230 23.56 13.54 20.15
C GLY A 230 23.73 12.63 18.93
N ALA A 231 22.63 12.31 18.24
CA ALA A 231 22.61 11.41 17.09
C ALA A 231 23.58 11.80 15.96
N ALA A 232 23.93 13.08 15.85
CA ALA A 232 24.88 13.56 14.84
C ALA A 232 26.31 13.02 15.03
N VAL A 233 26.71 12.64 16.25
CA VAL A 233 28.05 12.14 16.58
C VAL A 233 28.05 10.72 17.15
N ASP A 234 26.88 10.08 17.20
CA ASP A 234 26.73 8.70 17.69
C ASP A 234 27.01 7.71 16.55
N ASP A 235 28.17 7.05 16.55
CA ASP A 235 28.55 6.08 15.51
C ASP A 235 27.65 4.82 15.47
N SER A 236 26.77 4.59 16.44
CA SER A 236 25.77 3.52 16.39
C SER A 236 24.56 3.83 15.51
N ILE A 237 24.37 5.10 15.13
CA ILE A 237 23.29 5.57 14.27
C ILE A 237 23.84 5.79 12.86
N ASP A 238 23.46 4.94 11.92
CA ASP A 238 23.75 5.18 10.50
C ASP A 238 22.78 6.20 9.91
N ILE A 239 23.17 6.82 8.79
CA ILE A 239 22.29 7.75 8.06
C ILE A 239 21.29 7.04 7.15
N ASP A 240 21.61 5.80 6.76
CA ASP A 240 20.79 4.97 5.87
C ASP A 240 19.75 4.12 6.63
N ASP A 241 19.66 4.27 7.96
CA ASP A 241 18.64 3.63 8.80
C ASP A 241 17.28 4.36 8.64
N ASP A 242 16.43 3.85 7.75
CA ASP A 242 15.23 4.53 7.24
C ASP A 242 14.10 4.70 8.27
N ASP A 243 14.10 3.93 9.37
CA ASP A 243 12.93 3.82 10.27
C ASP A 243 12.91 4.82 11.46
N LEU A 244 13.97 5.61 11.69
CA LEU A 244 14.11 6.37 12.96
C LEU A 244 14.42 7.87 12.85
N LEU A 245 15.30 8.31 11.93
CA LEU A 245 15.86 9.67 11.96
C LEU A 245 15.95 10.32 10.59
N ASN A 246 15.00 11.22 10.29
CA ASN A 246 14.94 12.01 9.07
C ASN A 246 14.18 13.32 9.36
N PRO A 247 14.76 14.52 9.15
CA PRO A 247 16.10 14.78 8.60
C PRO A 247 17.22 14.34 9.56
N LEU A 248 18.41 14.09 9.03
CA LEU A 248 19.57 13.69 9.84
C LEU A 248 20.87 14.30 9.28
N ILE A 249 21.73 14.74 10.20
CA ILE A 249 23.12 15.09 9.92
C ILE A 249 24.05 14.13 10.66
N LYS A 250 25.23 13.86 10.09
CA LYS A 250 26.36 13.29 10.83
C LYS A 250 27.52 14.28 10.83
N CYS A 251 28.23 14.36 11.96
CA CYS A 251 29.40 15.20 12.12
C CYS A 251 30.64 14.39 12.49
N ASN A 252 31.79 14.83 11.98
CA ASN A 252 33.09 14.38 12.45
C ASN A 252 33.71 15.48 13.33
N CYS A 253 33.88 15.19 14.62
CA CYS A 253 34.45 16.07 15.64
C CYS A 253 35.91 15.74 15.99
N THR A 254 36.66 15.04 15.14
CA THR A 254 38.07 14.68 15.42
C THR A 254 39.07 15.79 15.10
N PHE A 255 38.63 16.87 14.43
CA PHE A 255 39.49 17.95 13.95
C PHE A 255 40.02 18.84 15.09
N ASN A 256 41.24 19.36 14.91
CA ASN A 256 41.90 20.29 15.83
C ASN A 256 41.85 19.85 17.31
N ASN A 257 42.30 18.63 17.62
CA ASN A 257 42.23 18.03 18.97
C ASN A 257 40.80 18.02 19.56
N ALA A 258 39.82 17.66 18.73
CA ALA A 258 38.39 17.65 19.04
C ALA A 258 37.80 19.00 19.49
N SER A 259 38.32 20.11 18.94
CA SER A 259 37.76 21.46 19.14
C SER A 259 36.95 21.97 17.95
N LEU A 260 36.86 21.18 16.87
CA LEU A 260 36.10 21.54 15.66
C LEU A 260 35.35 20.33 15.12
N CYS A 261 34.05 20.51 14.90
CA CYS A 261 33.17 19.56 14.23
C CYS A 261 32.84 20.02 12.81
N HIS A 262 32.84 19.10 11.86
CA HIS A 262 32.37 19.32 10.51
C HIS A 262 31.21 18.38 10.18
N ILE A 263 30.15 18.89 9.55
CA ILE A 263 29.08 18.06 8.98
C ILE A 263 29.66 17.27 7.81
N THR A 264 29.55 15.95 7.87
CA THR A 264 30.08 15.01 6.88
C THR A 264 28.99 14.24 6.13
N LYS A 265 27.80 14.06 6.72
CA LYS A 265 26.64 13.49 6.02
C LYS A 265 25.39 14.34 6.27
N LEU A 266 24.52 14.49 5.27
CA LEU A 266 23.20 15.15 5.37
C LEU A 266 22.14 14.36 4.61
N LYS A 267 21.01 14.04 5.27
CA LYS A 267 19.81 13.40 4.71
C LYS A 267 18.60 14.26 5.02
N VAL A 268 17.91 14.68 3.97
CA VAL A 268 16.67 15.48 3.97
C VAL A 268 15.79 14.87 2.88
N SER A 269 15.25 13.68 3.13
CA SER A 269 14.60 12.87 2.09
C SER A 269 13.13 12.61 2.38
N GLY A 270 12.26 12.67 1.39
CA GLY A 270 10.84 12.33 1.57
C GLY A 270 10.01 13.35 2.37
N LEU A 271 10.58 14.50 2.73
CA LEU A 271 10.00 15.49 3.65
C LEU A 271 9.09 16.54 2.96
N ASN A 272 8.93 16.46 1.64
CA ASN A 272 8.19 17.43 0.82
C ASN A 272 8.73 18.87 0.93
N VAL A 273 10.05 19.03 1.05
CA VAL A 273 10.70 20.35 1.08
C VAL A 273 10.48 21.07 -0.25
N ILE A 274 10.03 22.32 -0.18
CA ILE A 274 9.73 23.17 -1.34
C ILE A 274 10.78 24.28 -1.47
N GLY A 275 11.18 24.60 -2.70
CA GLY A 275 12.02 25.75 -3.03
C GLY A 275 13.35 25.37 -3.70
N PRO A 276 14.24 26.32 -3.97
CA PRO A 276 15.57 26.03 -4.52
C PRO A 276 16.47 25.33 -3.50
N ILE A 277 17.60 24.79 -3.96
CA ILE A 277 18.69 24.36 -3.07
C ILE A 277 19.46 25.62 -2.63
N PRO A 278 19.58 25.93 -1.32
CA PRO A 278 20.26 27.13 -0.84
C PRO A 278 21.77 27.09 -1.13
N GLU A 279 22.37 28.24 -1.45
CA GLU A 279 23.79 28.30 -1.83
C GLU A 279 24.74 27.97 -0.66
N GLU A 280 24.29 28.21 0.57
CA GLU A 280 24.99 27.88 1.80
C GLU A 280 25.34 26.39 1.90
N LEU A 281 24.53 25.50 1.32
CA LEU A 281 24.81 24.06 1.30
C LEU A 281 26.15 23.73 0.62
N TRP A 282 26.50 24.47 -0.43
CA TRP A 282 27.75 24.29 -1.18
C TRP A 282 28.99 24.77 -0.42
N THR A 283 28.82 25.36 0.78
CA THR A 283 29.92 25.73 1.69
C THR A 283 30.34 24.58 2.61
N LEU A 284 29.54 23.51 2.72
CA LEU A 284 29.82 22.34 3.56
C LEU A 284 30.83 21.37 2.90
N THR A 285 32.03 21.86 2.62
CA THR A 285 33.09 21.16 1.85
C THR A 285 33.56 19.81 2.43
N PHE A 286 33.17 19.48 3.66
CA PHE A 286 33.45 18.20 4.31
C PHE A 286 32.36 17.13 4.11
N LEU A 287 31.27 17.45 3.40
CA LEU A 287 30.25 16.47 3.04
C LEU A 287 30.83 15.33 2.19
N SER A 288 30.62 14.10 2.65
CA SER A 288 30.83 12.85 1.93
C SER A 288 29.51 12.22 1.46
N TYR A 289 28.38 12.56 2.09
CA TYR A 289 27.05 12.05 1.75
C TYR A 289 26.03 13.18 1.75
N LEU A 290 25.23 13.28 0.69
CA LEU A 290 24.11 14.20 0.57
C LEU A 290 22.92 13.49 -0.08
N ASP A 291 21.83 13.34 0.66
CA ASP A 291 20.53 12.90 0.14
C ASP A 291 19.46 13.98 0.32
N LEU A 292 18.97 14.50 -0.79
CA LEU A 292 17.88 15.48 -0.90
C LEU A 292 16.66 14.91 -1.65
N SER A 293 16.59 13.58 -1.81
CA SER A 293 15.61 12.96 -2.69
C SER A 293 14.18 13.05 -2.18
N SER A 294 13.21 12.80 -3.07
CA SER A 294 11.80 12.71 -2.71
C SER A 294 11.27 13.99 -2.04
N ASN A 295 11.51 15.13 -2.68
CA ASN A 295 11.04 16.44 -2.24
C ASN A 295 10.36 17.20 -3.40
N LEU A 296 10.16 18.50 -3.22
CA LEU A 296 9.60 19.44 -4.20
C LEU A 296 10.63 20.55 -4.49
N LEU A 297 11.92 20.19 -4.53
CA LEU A 297 13.00 21.13 -4.80
C LEU A 297 12.96 21.59 -6.26
N THR A 298 13.26 22.87 -6.50
CA THR A 298 13.13 23.53 -7.82
C THR A 298 14.39 24.31 -8.20
N GLY A 299 14.39 24.96 -9.37
CA GLY A 299 15.54 25.71 -9.86
C GLY A 299 16.66 24.82 -10.41
N SER A 300 17.83 25.40 -10.66
CA SER A 300 18.99 24.71 -11.22
C SER A 300 20.05 24.40 -10.16
N ILE A 301 20.81 23.31 -10.36
CA ILE A 301 21.98 23.02 -9.53
C ILE A 301 23.03 24.12 -9.74
N SER A 302 23.47 24.78 -8.66
CA SER A 302 24.51 25.81 -8.73
C SER A 302 25.87 25.20 -9.11
N PRO A 303 26.67 25.83 -9.98
CA PRO A 303 28.06 25.43 -10.24
C PRO A 303 28.94 25.32 -9.00
N LEU A 304 28.56 25.99 -7.90
CA LEU A 304 29.23 25.88 -6.59
C LEU A 304 29.23 24.45 -6.03
N ILE A 305 28.41 23.53 -6.55
CA ILE A 305 28.45 22.10 -6.20
C ILE A 305 29.85 21.49 -6.32
N GLY A 306 30.68 21.98 -7.26
CA GLY A 306 32.08 21.54 -7.42
C GLY A 306 32.97 21.76 -6.19
N ASN A 307 32.56 22.60 -5.22
CA ASN A 307 33.26 22.79 -3.95
C ASN A 307 33.19 21.57 -3.03
N LEU A 308 32.22 20.66 -3.22
CA LEU A 308 31.99 19.50 -2.35
C LEU A 308 32.92 18.33 -2.69
N THR A 309 34.22 18.57 -2.86
CA THR A 309 35.18 17.61 -3.44
C THR A 309 35.33 16.28 -2.69
N ASN A 310 34.84 16.19 -1.44
CA ASN A 310 34.83 14.97 -0.63
C ASN A 310 33.58 14.10 -0.82
N ILE A 311 32.60 14.53 -1.63
CA ILE A 311 31.32 13.82 -1.78
C ILE A 311 31.51 12.46 -2.47
N GLN A 312 30.90 11.44 -1.90
CA GLN A 312 30.92 10.04 -2.35
C GLN A 312 29.51 9.57 -2.74
N TYR A 313 28.50 10.02 -2.01
CA TYR A 313 27.09 9.78 -2.29
C TYR A 313 26.37 11.11 -2.54
N LEU A 314 25.79 11.30 -3.73
CA LEU A 314 25.00 12.46 -4.09
C LEU A 314 23.65 12.03 -4.68
N SER A 315 22.59 12.29 -3.92
CA SER A 315 21.21 11.98 -4.30
C SER A 315 20.36 13.26 -4.34
N LEU A 316 19.90 13.59 -5.54
CA LEU A 316 19.03 14.73 -5.87
C LEU A 316 17.72 14.27 -6.53
N GLY A 317 17.49 12.97 -6.61
CA GLY A 317 16.40 12.38 -7.40
C GLY A 317 15.00 12.65 -6.83
N ILE A 318 13.96 12.50 -7.64
CA ILE A 318 12.56 12.66 -7.23
C ILE A 318 12.31 14.09 -6.71
N ASN A 319 12.49 15.05 -7.60
CA ASN A 319 12.35 16.49 -7.35
C ASN A 319 11.84 17.20 -8.63
N ALA A 320 11.81 18.54 -8.61
CA ALA A 320 11.49 19.38 -9.76
C ALA A 320 12.68 20.29 -10.15
N LEU A 321 13.92 19.80 -9.96
CA LEU A 321 15.14 20.49 -10.40
C LEU A 321 15.18 20.57 -11.93
N SER A 322 15.83 21.60 -12.46
CA SER A 322 15.72 22.01 -13.85
C SER A 322 16.96 22.72 -14.39
N GLY A 323 16.96 23.06 -15.68
CA GLY A 323 18.12 23.64 -16.37
C GLY A 323 19.13 22.57 -16.78
N GLU A 324 20.35 23.00 -17.11
CA GLU A 324 21.42 22.07 -17.54
C GLU A 324 22.12 21.44 -16.33
N VAL A 325 22.62 20.21 -16.50
CA VAL A 325 23.48 19.55 -15.51
C VAL A 325 24.84 20.27 -15.48
N PRO A 326 25.29 20.82 -14.33
CA PRO A 326 26.52 21.62 -14.30
C PRO A 326 27.76 20.74 -14.48
N LYS A 327 28.66 21.15 -15.39
CA LYS A 327 29.94 20.46 -15.65
C LYS A 327 30.86 20.39 -14.42
N GLU A 328 30.65 21.29 -13.45
CA GLU A 328 31.37 21.34 -12.18
C GLU A 328 31.14 20.07 -11.33
N LEU A 329 30.08 19.29 -11.57
CA LEU A 329 29.95 17.92 -11.03
C LEU A 329 31.15 17.03 -11.39
N GLY A 330 31.81 17.26 -12.53
CA GLY A 330 33.04 16.57 -12.94
C GLY A 330 34.29 16.92 -12.12
N GLN A 331 34.17 17.76 -11.09
CA GLN A 331 35.23 18.05 -10.11
C GLN A 331 35.16 17.12 -8.89
N LEU A 332 34.05 16.39 -8.72
CA LEU A 332 33.76 15.57 -7.53
C LEU A 332 34.42 14.18 -7.63
N THR A 333 35.74 14.13 -7.77
CA THR A 333 36.46 12.88 -8.13
C THR A 333 36.36 11.74 -7.12
N GLU A 334 35.85 11.99 -5.91
CA GLU A 334 35.54 10.97 -4.90
C GLU A 334 34.16 10.31 -5.07
N LEU A 335 33.33 10.78 -6.01
CA LEU A 335 31.95 10.34 -6.18
C LEU A 335 31.84 8.87 -6.62
N ILE A 336 31.06 8.10 -5.87
CA ILE A 336 30.78 6.66 -6.06
C ILE A 336 29.35 6.46 -6.58
N ILE A 337 28.38 7.19 -6.03
CA ILE A 337 26.96 7.12 -6.40
C ILE A 337 26.45 8.51 -6.75
N LEU A 338 25.94 8.67 -7.97
CA LEU A 338 25.25 9.86 -8.45
C LEU A 338 23.82 9.50 -8.88
N THR A 339 22.82 10.03 -8.18
CA THR A 339 21.42 9.97 -8.63
C THR A 339 20.79 11.34 -8.74
N PHE A 340 20.21 11.62 -9.90
CA PHE A 340 19.31 12.76 -10.12
C PHE A 340 18.10 12.37 -10.99
N SER A 341 17.76 11.08 -11.01
CA SER A 341 16.54 10.52 -11.60
C SER A 341 15.29 11.32 -11.22
N LEU A 342 14.27 11.33 -12.07
CA LEU A 342 12.94 11.89 -11.78
C LEU A 342 13.04 13.39 -11.43
N ASN A 343 13.50 14.16 -12.42
CA ASN A 343 13.68 15.62 -12.40
C ASN A 343 13.36 16.20 -13.79
N ASN A 344 13.47 17.52 -13.95
CA ASN A 344 13.13 18.25 -15.17
C ASN A 344 14.34 19.02 -15.75
N PHE A 345 15.51 18.38 -15.78
CA PHE A 345 16.71 18.92 -16.44
C PHE A 345 16.52 19.01 -17.96
N SER A 346 17.49 19.61 -18.62
CA SER A 346 17.53 19.77 -20.07
C SER A 346 18.99 19.81 -20.56
N GLY A 347 19.16 19.73 -21.88
CA GLY A 347 20.48 19.76 -22.51
C GLY A 347 21.29 18.46 -22.34
N PRO A 348 22.53 18.43 -22.87
CA PRO A 348 23.35 17.23 -22.89
C PRO A 348 24.04 16.93 -21.55
N LEU A 349 24.41 15.68 -21.34
CA LEU A 349 25.30 15.28 -20.24
C LEU A 349 26.69 15.92 -20.42
N PRO A 350 27.26 16.60 -19.40
CA PRO A 350 28.59 17.18 -19.49
C PRO A 350 29.68 16.11 -19.71
N PRO A 351 30.58 16.28 -20.70
CA PRO A 351 31.72 15.40 -20.87
C PRO A 351 32.63 15.31 -19.63
N GLU A 352 32.66 16.35 -18.80
CA GLU A 352 33.42 16.43 -17.55
C GLU A 352 33.00 15.37 -16.51
N LEU A 353 31.77 14.82 -16.58
CA LEU A 353 31.37 13.67 -15.75
C LEU A 353 32.26 12.44 -16.00
N GLY A 354 32.92 12.35 -17.16
CA GLY A 354 33.94 11.33 -17.44
C GLY A 354 35.22 11.44 -16.59
N ASN A 355 35.36 12.45 -15.73
CA ASN A 355 36.46 12.53 -14.75
C ASN A 355 36.22 11.67 -13.50
N LEU A 356 34.97 11.22 -13.28
CA LEU A 356 34.51 10.55 -12.06
C LEU A 356 34.91 9.07 -12.05
N ASN A 357 36.22 8.79 -12.05
CA ASN A 357 36.76 7.43 -12.21
C ASN A 357 36.36 6.43 -11.10
N LYS A 358 35.92 6.92 -9.94
CA LYS A 358 35.36 6.14 -8.82
C LYS A 358 33.84 5.89 -8.94
N LEU A 359 33.17 6.44 -9.94
CA LEU A 359 31.72 6.32 -10.08
C LEU A 359 31.31 4.89 -10.40
N GLU A 360 30.60 4.26 -9.47
CA GLU A 360 30.06 2.91 -9.57
C GLU A 360 28.60 2.92 -10.03
N GLN A 361 27.83 3.95 -9.65
CA GLN A 361 26.41 4.04 -10.00
C GLN A 361 26.05 5.43 -10.54
N LEU A 362 25.42 5.45 -11.72
CA LEU A 362 24.85 6.64 -12.33
C LEU A 362 23.37 6.36 -12.66
N LEU A 363 22.48 7.02 -11.91
CA LEU A 363 21.04 6.85 -11.96
C LEU A 363 20.38 8.17 -12.35
N ILE A 364 19.97 8.28 -13.61
CA ILE A 364 19.40 9.50 -14.19
C ILE A 364 18.11 9.21 -14.97
N THR A 365 17.41 8.15 -14.57
CA THR A 365 16.12 7.72 -15.14
C THR A 365 15.12 8.87 -15.07
N SER A 366 14.44 9.20 -16.17
CA SER A 366 13.36 10.21 -16.15
C SER A 366 13.84 11.62 -15.72
N SER A 367 15.04 12.02 -16.12
CA SER A 367 15.67 13.30 -15.71
C SER A 367 15.53 14.44 -16.73
N GLY A 368 15.17 14.16 -17.99
CA GLY A 368 15.05 15.15 -19.07
C GLY A 368 16.34 15.49 -19.82
N VAL A 369 17.42 14.74 -19.59
CA VAL A 369 18.69 14.95 -20.32
C VAL A 369 18.60 14.49 -21.77
N SER A 370 19.37 15.14 -22.65
CA SER A 370 19.33 14.91 -24.10
C SER A 370 20.73 14.71 -24.71
N GLY A 371 20.85 14.71 -26.05
CA GLY A 371 22.13 14.59 -26.75
C GLY A 371 22.70 13.17 -26.75
N GLU A 372 23.99 13.01 -27.06
CA GLU A 372 24.66 11.69 -27.10
C GLU A 372 25.32 11.35 -25.75
N ILE A 373 25.49 10.06 -25.45
CA ILE A 373 26.28 9.60 -24.29
C ILE A 373 27.76 10.02 -24.50
N PRO A 374 28.36 10.85 -23.63
CA PRO A 374 29.67 11.44 -23.89
C PRO A 374 30.80 10.40 -24.04
N SER A 375 31.67 10.59 -25.04
CA SER A 375 32.80 9.68 -25.29
C SER A 375 33.81 9.59 -24.14
N THR A 376 33.85 10.60 -23.28
CA THR A 376 34.66 10.64 -22.05
C THR A 376 34.22 9.63 -21.00
N PHE A 377 32.99 9.10 -21.07
CA PHE A 377 32.49 8.09 -20.14
C PHE A 377 33.23 6.74 -20.28
N ALA A 378 34.04 6.57 -21.34
CA ALA A 378 35.04 5.51 -21.44
C ALA A 378 36.01 5.44 -20.24
N ASN A 379 36.19 6.55 -19.51
CA ASN A 379 37.03 6.60 -18.30
C ASN A 379 36.36 6.02 -17.03
N LEU A 380 35.03 5.80 -17.05
CA LEU A 380 34.24 5.34 -15.89
C LEU A 380 34.39 3.83 -15.67
N GLN A 381 35.63 3.36 -15.46
CA GLN A 381 35.97 1.94 -15.41
C GLN A 381 35.44 1.22 -14.16
N SER A 382 35.02 1.96 -13.13
CA SER A 382 34.40 1.43 -11.91
C SER A 382 32.90 1.14 -12.03
N MET A 383 32.27 1.52 -13.16
CA MET A 383 30.82 1.47 -13.36
C MET A 383 30.22 0.07 -13.17
N GLN A 384 29.22 -0.02 -12.30
CA GLN A 384 28.42 -1.20 -11.97
C GLN A 384 26.96 -1.04 -12.43
N THR A 385 26.37 0.14 -12.20
CA THR A 385 24.97 0.43 -12.52
C THR A 385 24.85 1.69 -13.38
N PHE A 386 24.36 1.55 -14.60
CA PHE A 386 24.13 2.68 -15.53
C PHE A 386 22.67 2.69 -15.98
N TRP A 387 21.84 3.51 -15.31
CA TRP A 387 20.42 3.66 -15.62
C TRP A 387 20.14 5.07 -16.15
N VAL A 388 19.76 5.14 -17.43
CA VAL A 388 19.53 6.40 -18.16
C VAL A 388 18.21 6.37 -18.94
N ASP A 389 17.29 5.48 -18.56
CA ASP A 389 15.99 5.27 -19.19
C ASP A 389 15.01 6.46 -19.05
N ASP A 390 14.02 6.55 -19.93
CA ASP A 390 13.05 7.69 -20.00
C ASP A 390 13.73 9.06 -20.16
N ASN A 391 14.62 9.22 -21.14
CA ASN A 391 15.31 10.48 -21.44
C ASN A 391 15.31 10.79 -22.94
N GLU A 392 15.79 11.97 -23.31
CA GLU A 392 15.91 12.41 -24.71
C GLU A 392 17.29 12.06 -25.31
N LEU A 393 17.95 10.99 -24.83
CA LEU A 393 19.26 10.59 -25.36
C LEU A 393 19.15 10.08 -26.79
N THR A 394 20.16 10.41 -27.58
CA THR A 394 20.26 10.20 -29.03
C THR A 394 21.61 9.59 -29.41
N GLY A 395 21.88 9.47 -30.71
CA GLY A 395 23.10 8.84 -31.21
C GLY A 395 23.05 7.31 -31.07
N LYS A 396 24.22 6.68 -31.00
CA LYS A 396 24.38 5.23 -30.83
C LYS A 396 24.88 4.89 -29.44
N ILE A 397 24.56 3.69 -28.96
CA ILE A 397 25.22 3.11 -27.79
C ILE A 397 26.74 3.05 -28.07
N PRO A 398 27.60 3.70 -27.28
CA PRO A 398 29.03 3.71 -27.55
C PRO A 398 29.70 2.34 -27.29
N ASN A 399 30.69 1.99 -28.12
CA ASN A 399 31.42 0.72 -27.98
C ASN A 399 32.11 0.54 -26.61
N PHE A 400 32.50 1.63 -25.94
CA PHE A 400 33.17 1.61 -24.64
C PHE A 400 32.28 1.08 -23.50
N VAL A 401 30.96 1.07 -23.65
CA VAL A 401 30.05 0.48 -22.66
C VAL A 401 30.41 -1.00 -22.46
N GLY A 402 30.79 -1.71 -23.53
CA GLY A 402 31.33 -3.08 -23.47
C GLY A 402 32.78 -3.21 -22.94
N SER A 403 33.35 -2.15 -22.36
CA SER A 403 34.63 -2.18 -21.61
C SER A 403 34.44 -2.11 -20.10
N TRP A 404 33.25 -1.75 -19.60
CA TRP A 404 32.92 -1.70 -18.18
C TRP A 404 32.75 -3.12 -17.63
N SER A 405 33.85 -3.79 -17.28
CA SER A 405 33.86 -5.20 -16.83
C SER A 405 33.06 -5.45 -15.54
N ASN A 406 32.87 -4.40 -14.74
CA ASN A 406 32.15 -4.45 -13.47
C ASN A 406 30.64 -4.20 -13.63
N LEU A 407 30.16 -3.88 -14.84
CA LEU A 407 28.76 -3.55 -15.08
C LEU A 407 27.86 -4.76 -14.80
N THR A 408 26.97 -4.61 -13.82
CA THR A 408 25.95 -5.60 -13.43
C THR A 408 24.58 -5.21 -13.97
N SER A 409 24.25 -3.91 -14.03
CA SER A 409 22.92 -3.44 -14.41
C SER A 409 22.93 -2.30 -15.44
N LEU A 410 22.17 -2.46 -16.52
CA LEU A 410 22.11 -1.52 -17.65
C LEU A 410 20.68 -1.22 -18.10
N ALA A 411 20.25 0.04 -17.99
CA ALA A 411 18.94 0.51 -18.44
C ALA A 411 19.07 1.67 -19.43
N LEU A 412 18.53 1.48 -20.64
CA LEU A 412 18.56 2.43 -21.77
C LEU A 412 17.19 2.58 -22.47
N SER A 413 16.13 2.00 -21.90
CA SER A 413 14.78 2.01 -22.49
C SER A 413 14.17 3.43 -22.54
N GLY A 414 13.19 3.67 -23.42
CA GLY A 414 12.53 4.99 -23.49
C GLY A 414 13.48 6.13 -23.85
N ASN A 415 14.35 5.92 -24.84
CA ASN A 415 15.29 6.92 -25.36
C ASN A 415 15.27 6.91 -26.89
N SER A 416 15.72 8.00 -27.53
CA SER A 416 15.86 8.12 -28.99
C SER A 416 17.16 7.51 -29.53
N ILE A 417 17.64 6.42 -28.92
CA ILE A 417 18.90 5.74 -29.26
C ILE A 417 18.75 4.93 -30.56
N GLN A 418 19.82 4.92 -31.35
CA GLN A 418 19.91 4.23 -32.64
C GLN A 418 20.78 2.98 -32.54
N GLY A 419 20.40 1.94 -33.29
CA GLY A 419 21.17 0.71 -33.40
C GLY A 419 22.40 0.81 -34.32
N PRO A 420 23.16 -0.30 -34.47
CA PRO A 420 22.96 -1.59 -33.81
C PRO A 420 23.47 -1.61 -32.35
N ILE A 421 23.15 -2.67 -31.60
CA ILE A 421 23.85 -2.94 -30.33
C ILE A 421 25.33 -3.24 -30.62
N PRO A 422 26.29 -2.63 -29.89
CA PRO A 422 27.71 -2.94 -30.02
C PRO A 422 28.02 -4.41 -29.75
N SER A 423 28.80 -5.06 -30.63
CA SER A 423 29.27 -6.43 -30.40
C SER A 423 30.15 -6.58 -29.16
N THR A 424 30.72 -5.48 -28.65
CA THR A 424 31.47 -5.42 -27.38
C THR A 424 30.60 -5.75 -26.17
N PHE A 425 29.27 -5.75 -26.27
CA PHE A 425 28.38 -6.20 -25.20
C PHE A 425 28.60 -7.67 -24.82
N ALA A 426 29.13 -8.50 -25.75
CA ALA A 426 29.51 -9.88 -25.45
C ALA A 426 30.65 -10.00 -24.41
N ASN A 427 31.32 -8.91 -24.05
CA ASN A 427 32.32 -8.85 -22.98
C ASN A 427 31.71 -8.60 -21.59
N LEU A 428 30.43 -8.20 -21.51
CA LEU A 428 29.75 -7.85 -20.25
C LEU A 428 29.28 -9.12 -19.53
N THR A 429 30.24 -9.97 -19.15
CA THR A 429 29.97 -11.28 -18.52
C THR A 429 29.42 -11.17 -17.10
N SER A 430 29.63 -10.04 -16.44
CA SER A 430 29.13 -9.72 -15.08
C SER A 430 27.67 -9.24 -15.07
N LEU A 431 27.09 -8.96 -16.25
CA LEU A 431 25.78 -8.31 -16.34
C LEU A 431 24.64 -9.25 -15.92
N THR A 432 23.85 -8.81 -14.95
CA THR A 432 22.66 -9.50 -14.42
C THR A 432 21.37 -8.94 -15.01
N ASP A 433 21.32 -7.63 -15.27
CA ASP A 433 20.11 -6.90 -15.64
C ASP A 433 20.33 -6.05 -16.89
N MET A 434 19.49 -6.26 -17.90
CA MET A 434 19.55 -5.52 -19.17
C MET A 434 18.15 -5.14 -19.64
N TRP A 435 17.85 -3.84 -19.66
CA TRP A 435 16.57 -3.30 -20.13
C TRP A 435 16.77 -2.35 -21.31
N LEU A 436 16.67 -2.93 -22.51
CA LEU A 436 16.79 -2.25 -23.80
C LEU A 436 15.42 -2.25 -24.50
N SER A 437 14.91 -1.08 -24.84
CA SER A 437 13.65 -0.93 -25.55
C SER A 437 13.72 0.24 -26.52
N GLU A 438 12.94 0.19 -27.60
CA GLU A 438 12.81 1.27 -28.60
C GLU A 438 14.08 1.62 -29.39
N ILE A 439 15.05 0.71 -29.50
CA ILE A 439 16.27 0.99 -30.25
C ILE A 439 15.94 1.09 -31.74
N SER A 440 15.96 2.31 -32.27
CA SER A 440 15.54 2.61 -33.63
C SER A 440 16.54 2.09 -34.68
N ASN A 441 16.02 1.60 -35.81
CA ASN A 441 16.80 1.04 -36.93
C ASN A 441 17.74 -0.14 -36.56
N ALA A 442 17.50 -0.82 -35.44
CA ALA A 442 18.37 -1.90 -34.96
C ALA A 442 18.14 -3.23 -35.70
N SER A 443 18.73 -3.36 -36.91
CA SER A 443 18.94 -4.67 -37.55
C SER A 443 20.06 -5.46 -36.85
N SER A 444 19.86 -5.75 -35.56
CA SER A 444 20.77 -6.51 -34.71
C SER A 444 20.26 -7.95 -34.53
N THR A 445 21.20 -8.86 -34.26
CA THR A 445 20.90 -10.26 -33.88
C THR A 445 21.20 -10.45 -32.40
N LEU A 446 20.62 -11.49 -31.80
CA LEU A 446 20.81 -11.83 -30.38
C LEU A 446 22.13 -12.59 -30.09
N ALA A 447 23.06 -12.65 -31.05
CA ALA A 447 24.27 -13.48 -30.96
C ALA A 447 25.20 -13.10 -29.78
N PHE A 448 25.22 -11.82 -29.40
CA PHE A 448 26.08 -11.30 -28.32
C PHE A 448 25.76 -11.88 -26.93
N LEU A 449 24.53 -12.38 -26.72
CA LEU A 449 24.08 -12.98 -25.46
C LEU A 449 24.84 -14.27 -25.09
N THR A 450 25.49 -14.93 -26.06
CA THR A 450 26.17 -16.24 -25.91
C THR A 450 27.12 -16.32 -24.70
N ASN A 451 27.80 -15.22 -24.35
CA ASN A 451 28.79 -15.19 -23.27
C ASN A 451 28.24 -14.60 -21.95
N MET A 452 27.03 -14.03 -21.94
CA MET A 452 26.51 -13.21 -20.83
C MET A 452 25.83 -14.07 -19.76
N LYS A 453 26.57 -15.05 -19.22
CA LYS A 453 26.00 -16.16 -18.42
C LYS A 453 25.42 -15.77 -17.05
N SER A 454 25.72 -14.57 -16.57
CA SER A 454 25.19 -14.01 -15.32
C SER A 454 23.79 -13.37 -15.46
N LEU A 455 23.28 -13.23 -16.70
CA LEU A 455 21.99 -12.58 -16.95
C LEU A 455 20.85 -13.26 -16.20
N SER A 456 20.19 -12.48 -15.34
CA SER A 456 19.00 -12.84 -14.57
C SER A 456 17.74 -12.24 -15.18
N PHE A 457 17.80 -10.99 -15.66
CA PHE A 457 16.66 -10.28 -16.24
C PHE A 457 17.05 -9.64 -17.58
N LEU A 458 16.45 -10.14 -18.67
CA LEU A 458 16.68 -9.61 -20.01
C LEU A 458 15.37 -9.11 -20.63
N GLN A 459 15.27 -7.79 -20.83
CA GLN A 459 14.20 -7.16 -21.60
C GLN A 459 14.80 -6.49 -22.83
N MET A 460 14.42 -6.99 -24.01
CA MET A 460 14.82 -6.49 -25.32
C MET A 460 13.58 -6.41 -26.23
N ARG A 461 12.70 -5.44 -25.99
CA ARG A 461 11.39 -5.34 -26.68
C ARG A 461 11.30 -4.16 -27.64
N ASN A 462 10.38 -4.22 -28.60
CA ASN A 462 10.07 -3.14 -29.55
C ASN A 462 11.31 -2.48 -30.19
N SER A 463 12.28 -3.29 -30.61
CA SER A 463 13.61 -2.83 -31.02
C SER A 463 14.09 -3.53 -32.31
N ASP A 464 13.16 -3.96 -33.16
CA ASP A 464 13.41 -4.48 -34.51
C ASP A 464 14.38 -5.69 -34.64
N PHE A 465 14.77 -6.33 -33.52
CA PHE A 465 15.72 -7.46 -33.50
C PHE A 465 15.31 -8.58 -34.44
N SER A 466 16.27 -9.13 -35.18
CA SER A 466 16.03 -10.06 -36.28
C SER A 466 16.94 -11.29 -36.23
N GLY A 467 16.62 -12.30 -37.05
CA GLY A 467 17.22 -13.63 -36.96
C GLY A 467 16.55 -14.49 -35.88
N SER A 468 17.18 -15.61 -35.55
CA SER A 468 16.65 -16.57 -34.58
C SER A 468 17.12 -16.32 -33.15
N ILE A 469 16.34 -16.81 -32.18
CA ILE A 469 16.79 -16.95 -30.80
C ILE A 469 17.99 -17.94 -30.80
N PRO A 470 19.12 -17.63 -30.13
CA PRO A 470 20.29 -18.51 -30.13
C PRO A 470 19.97 -19.90 -29.55
N SER A 471 20.42 -20.98 -30.19
CA SER A 471 20.13 -22.35 -29.74
C SER A 471 20.77 -22.70 -28.38
N ASN A 472 21.84 -21.98 -28.02
CA ASN A 472 22.55 -22.05 -26.75
C ASN A 472 21.98 -21.13 -25.66
N ILE A 473 20.82 -20.48 -25.88
CA ILE A 473 20.19 -19.60 -24.87
C ILE A 473 19.92 -20.33 -23.52
N GLY A 474 19.78 -21.66 -23.55
CA GLY A 474 19.67 -22.50 -22.35
C GLY A 474 20.94 -22.57 -21.48
N GLU A 475 22.07 -22.02 -21.91
CA GLU A 475 23.28 -21.89 -21.09
C GLU A 475 23.19 -20.73 -20.08
N LEU A 476 22.21 -19.82 -20.22
CA LEU A 476 21.97 -18.70 -19.30
C LEU A 476 21.25 -19.18 -18.04
N ARG A 477 21.94 -19.98 -17.21
CA ARG A 477 21.32 -20.72 -16.08
C ARG A 477 20.70 -19.84 -15.00
N GLU A 478 21.16 -18.60 -14.85
CA GLU A 478 20.62 -17.64 -13.88
C GLU A 478 19.37 -16.89 -14.40
N LEU A 479 19.01 -17.05 -15.67
CA LEU A 479 17.95 -16.27 -16.32
C LEU A 479 16.57 -16.59 -15.73
N LYS A 480 15.99 -15.60 -15.05
CA LYS A 480 14.65 -15.63 -14.42
C LYS A 480 13.58 -15.08 -15.35
N GLN A 481 13.89 -14.00 -16.07
CA GLN A 481 12.95 -13.34 -16.98
C GLN A 481 13.60 -13.09 -18.35
N LEU A 482 12.88 -13.48 -19.40
CA LEU A 482 13.22 -13.21 -20.79
C LEU A 482 12.04 -12.55 -21.52
N ASP A 483 12.17 -11.28 -21.87
CA ASP A 483 11.24 -10.56 -22.74
C ASP A 483 11.94 -10.15 -24.05
N LEU A 484 11.53 -10.81 -25.14
CA LEU A 484 11.96 -10.53 -26.52
C LEU A 484 10.76 -10.11 -27.40
N SER A 485 9.69 -9.63 -26.78
CA SER A 485 8.43 -9.34 -27.47
C SER A 485 8.50 -8.13 -28.41
N PHE A 486 7.61 -8.08 -29.40
CA PHE A 486 7.50 -6.99 -30.38
C PHE A 486 8.77 -6.77 -31.24
N ASN A 487 9.43 -7.83 -31.68
CA ASN A 487 10.58 -7.76 -32.58
C ASN A 487 10.31 -8.46 -33.93
N LYS A 488 11.37 -8.63 -34.74
CA LYS A 488 11.37 -9.30 -36.05
C LYS A 488 12.03 -10.69 -35.97
N LEU A 489 12.06 -11.31 -34.79
CA LEU A 489 12.70 -12.62 -34.58
C LEU A 489 11.96 -13.72 -35.35
N ASN A 490 12.70 -14.70 -35.86
CA ASN A 490 12.18 -15.78 -36.69
C ASN A 490 12.78 -17.14 -36.33
N GLY A 491 12.38 -18.19 -37.06
CA GLY A 491 12.80 -19.56 -36.77
C GLY A 491 12.10 -20.16 -35.55
N GLN A 492 12.61 -21.30 -35.10
CA GLN A 492 12.03 -22.06 -33.99
C GLN A 492 12.44 -21.52 -32.62
N ILE A 493 11.57 -21.69 -31.63
CA ILE A 493 11.89 -21.39 -30.22
C ILE A 493 12.73 -22.55 -29.66
N PRO A 494 13.94 -22.32 -29.13
CA PRO A 494 14.77 -23.40 -28.59
C PRO A 494 14.10 -24.15 -27.43
N ASP A 495 13.99 -25.48 -27.53
CA ASP A 495 13.40 -26.35 -26.50
C ASP A 495 14.08 -26.19 -25.13
N SER A 496 15.36 -25.78 -25.12
CA SER A 496 16.13 -25.52 -23.90
C SER A 496 15.45 -24.50 -22.99
N LEU A 497 14.76 -23.48 -23.54
CA LEU A 497 14.04 -22.45 -22.75
C LEU A 497 12.97 -23.06 -21.84
N PHE A 498 12.32 -24.15 -22.26
CA PHE A 498 11.27 -24.82 -21.49
C PHE A 498 11.81 -25.77 -20.42
N ASN A 499 13.13 -26.03 -20.47
CA ASN A 499 13.86 -26.90 -19.55
C ASN A 499 14.74 -26.12 -18.54
N MET A 500 14.70 -24.78 -18.55
CA MET A 500 15.44 -23.94 -17.60
C MET A 500 14.73 -23.90 -16.25
N SER A 501 15.43 -24.31 -15.19
CA SER A 501 14.90 -24.34 -13.82
C SER A 501 14.65 -22.95 -13.22
N SER A 502 15.44 -21.97 -13.62
CA SER A 502 15.40 -20.61 -13.07
C SER A 502 14.39 -19.70 -13.78
N LEU A 503 14.06 -20.02 -15.03
CA LEU A 503 13.21 -19.17 -15.88
C LEU A 503 11.75 -19.25 -15.42
N SER A 504 11.24 -18.13 -14.88
CA SER A 504 9.88 -17.99 -14.38
C SER A 504 8.96 -17.23 -15.34
N ALA A 505 9.52 -16.36 -16.20
CA ALA A 505 8.76 -15.55 -17.14
C ALA A 505 9.38 -15.50 -18.54
N LEU A 506 8.57 -15.81 -19.56
CA LEU A 506 8.99 -15.85 -20.96
C LEU A 506 7.98 -15.15 -21.88
N PHE A 507 8.38 -14.00 -22.42
CA PHE A 507 7.58 -13.18 -23.33
C PHE A 507 8.21 -13.15 -24.73
N LEU A 508 7.59 -13.86 -25.68
CA LEU A 508 8.03 -13.95 -27.08
C LEU A 508 7.00 -13.39 -28.08
N GLY A 509 5.94 -12.75 -27.57
CA GLY A 509 4.79 -12.30 -28.36
C GLY A 509 5.13 -11.31 -29.47
N ASN A 510 4.30 -11.28 -30.52
CA ASN A 510 4.43 -10.37 -31.67
C ASN A 510 5.82 -10.42 -32.37
N ASN A 511 6.31 -11.64 -32.62
CA ASN A 511 7.46 -11.95 -33.47
C ASN A 511 7.05 -12.76 -34.72
N SER A 512 8.00 -13.16 -35.57
CA SER A 512 7.82 -14.04 -36.74
C SER A 512 8.31 -15.48 -36.49
N LEU A 513 8.21 -15.94 -35.23
CA LEU A 513 8.64 -17.28 -34.79
C LEU A 513 7.73 -18.38 -35.38
N ASN A 514 8.30 -19.57 -35.59
CA ASN A 514 7.62 -20.73 -36.16
C ASN A 514 7.89 -22.04 -35.37
N GLY A 515 7.34 -23.16 -35.85
CA GLY A 515 7.44 -24.46 -35.18
C GLY A 515 6.36 -24.70 -34.14
N THR A 516 6.54 -25.76 -33.34
CA THR A 516 5.61 -26.20 -32.29
C THR A 516 6.20 -25.95 -30.91
N LEU A 517 5.39 -25.48 -29.98
CA LEU A 517 5.76 -25.40 -28.57
C LEU A 517 5.80 -26.81 -27.95
N PRO A 518 6.79 -27.16 -27.11
CA PRO A 518 6.90 -28.50 -26.51
C PRO A 518 5.71 -28.80 -25.58
N GLN A 519 5.27 -30.07 -25.59
CA GLN A 519 4.10 -30.53 -24.82
C GLN A 519 4.34 -30.61 -23.30
N ARG A 520 5.61 -30.73 -22.87
CA ARG A 520 6.00 -30.69 -21.46
C ARG A 520 6.68 -29.37 -21.15
N LYS A 521 6.28 -28.76 -20.03
CA LYS A 521 6.93 -27.61 -19.39
C LYS A 521 7.42 -28.03 -18.01
N ILE A 522 8.52 -27.46 -17.52
CA ILE A 522 8.90 -27.56 -16.12
C ILE A 522 8.03 -26.60 -15.28
N ALA A 523 7.74 -26.98 -14.03
CA ALA A 523 6.87 -26.23 -13.12
C ALA A 523 7.39 -24.83 -12.74
N SER A 524 8.67 -24.54 -12.96
CA SER A 524 9.30 -23.23 -12.73
C SER A 524 8.76 -22.14 -13.66
N LEU A 525 8.32 -22.50 -14.87
CA LEU A 525 7.92 -21.55 -15.90
C LEU A 525 6.47 -21.08 -15.68
N LEU A 526 6.27 -20.26 -14.65
CA LEU A 526 4.98 -19.77 -14.17
C LEU A 526 4.24 -18.91 -15.20
N THR A 527 4.97 -18.01 -15.88
CA THR A 527 4.39 -17.01 -16.79
C THR A 527 4.64 -17.39 -18.26
N ILE A 528 3.78 -18.28 -18.78
CA ILE A 528 3.74 -18.62 -20.21
C ILE A 528 2.38 -19.19 -20.67
N THR A 529 1.65 -18.44 -21.49
CA THR A 529 0.45 -18.97 -22.12
C THR A 529 0.80 -19.94 -23.26
N LEU A 530 0.42 -21.22 -23.13
CA LEU A 530 0.34 -22.15 -24.27
C LEU A 530 -0.97 -21.87 -25.01
N LEU A 531 -0.90 -21.40 -26.25
CA LEU A 531 -2.01 -20.68 -26.90
C LEU A 531 -3.01 -21.57 -27.65
N LEU A 532 -3.66 -22.48 -26.91
CA LEU A 532 -4.88 -23.13 -27.37
C LEU A 532 -6.03 -22.12 -27.41
N GLY A 533 -6.53 -21.84 -28.62
CA GLY A 533 -7.64 -20.90 -28.87
C GLY A 533 -7.26 -19.60 -29.59
N LEU A 534 -5.96 -19.35 -29.82
CA LEU A 534 -5.47 -18.06 -30.33
C LEU A 534 -5.37 -17.95 -31.86
N ASN A 535 -6.14 -18.74 -32.60
CA ASN A 535 -6.38 -18.66 -34.06
C ASN A 535 -7.16 -17.37 -34.44
N CYS A 536 -6.79 -16.23 -33.86
CA CYS A 536 -7.65 -15.05 -33.78
C CYS A 536 -6.95 -13.78 -33.26
N LEU A 537 -5.92 -13.90 -32.41
CA LEU A 537 -5.22 -12.76 -31.78
C LEU A 537 -3.72 -12.71 -32.16
N GLN A 538 -3.32 -13.47 -33.18
CA GLN A 538 -1.98 -13.41 -33.77
C GLN A 538 -1.97 -12.44 -34.95
N ARG A 539 -0.82 -11.79 -35.16
CA ARG A 539 -0.59 -10.95 -36.34
C ARG A 539 -0.85 -11.76 -37.62
N ASN A 540 -1.71 -11.22 -38.50
CA ASN A 540 -2.18 -11.84 -39.74
C ASN A 540 -3.11 -13.07 -39.60
N PHE A 541 -3.66 -13.39 -38.41
CA PHE A 541 -4.61 -14.49 -38.25
C PHE A 541 -6.07 -13.99 -38.17
N PRO A 542 -6.94 -14.30 -39.16
CA PRO A 542 -8.28 -13.73 -39.22
C PRO A 542 -9.31 -14.44 -38.30
N CYS A 543 -10.03 -13.64 -37.49
CA CYS A 543 -11.27 -14.08 -36.83
C CYS A 543 -12.48 -13.93 -37.75
N ASN A 544 -13.35 -14.96 -37.80
CA ASN A 544 -14.74 -14.85 -38.29
C ASN A 544 -14.92 -14.19 -39.68
N GLN A 545 -13.98 -14.42 -40.61
CA GLN A 545 -13.93 -13.78 -41.94
C GLN A 545 -15.23 -13.88 -42.75
N ASP A 546 -16.03 -14.94 -42.54
CA ASP A 546 -17.18 -15.27 -43.40
C ASP A 546 -18.53 -14.70 -42.91
N ARG A 547 -18.63 -14.23 -41.67
CA ARG A 547 -19.91 -13.76 -41.08
C ARG A 547 -19.71 -12.65 -40.03
N PRO A 548 -19.84 -11.36 -40.38
CA PRO A 548 -20.04 -10.32 -39.38
C PRO A 548 -21.32 -10.58 -38.58
N LEU A 549 -21.24 -10.44 -37.26
CA LEU A 549 -22.34 -10.62 -36.31
C LEU A 549 -22.66 -9.33 -35.55
N TYR A 550 -21.71 -8.40 -35.48
CA TYR A 550 -21.77 -7.22 -34.63
C TYR A 550 -21.52 -5.93 -35.40
N SER A 551 -22.23 -4.87 -35.03
CA SER A 551 -22.08 -3.51 -35.59
C SER A 551 -21.40 -2.53 -34.64
N ASN A 552 -21.24 -2.91 -33.37
CA ASN A 552 -20.53 -2.14 -32.35
C ASN A 552 -20.05 -3.06 -31.22
N PHE A 553 -19.18 -2.54 -30.34
CA PHE A 553 -18.88 -3.13 -29.04
C PHE A 553 -18.52 -2.03 -28.03
N ALA A 554 -18.69 -2.31 -26.74
CA ALA A 554 -18.30 -1.42 -25.65
C ALA A 554 -17.88 -2.26 -24.44
N ILE A 555 -16.86 -1.83 -23.70
CA ILE A 555 -16.18 -2.60 -22.65
C ILE A 555 -15.88 -1.69 -21.46
N ASN A 556 -16.29 -2.10 -20.25
CA ASN A 556 -15.87 -1.49 -18.99
C ASN A 556 -14.60 -2.19 -18.50
N CYS A 557 -13.45 -1.56 -18.72
CA CYS A 557 -12.12 -2.17 -18.61
C CYS A 557 -11.71 -2.37 -17.15
N GLY A 558 -11.55 -3.63 -16.74
CA GLY A 558 -11.36 -3.99 -15.32
C GLY A 558 -12.65 -3.99 -14.49
N GLY A 559 -13.81 -3.75 -15.11
CA GLY A 559 -15.08 -3.47 -14.42
C GLY A 559 -16.22 -4.42 -14.76
N LYS A 560 -17.33 -4.26 -14.03
CA LYS A 560 -18.60 -4.98 -14.27
C LYS A 560 -19.40 -4.33 -15.40
N GLU A 561 -20.38 -5.06 -15.92
CA GLU A 561 -21.28 -4.54 -16.95
C GLU A 561 -22.04 -3.31 -16.42
N ILE A 562 -22.06 -2.24 -17.21
CA ILE A 562 -22.70 -0.98 -16.85
C ILE A 562 -23.38 -0.37 -18.07
N LYS A 563 -24.51 0.28 -17.85
CA LYS A 563 -25.21 1.07 -18.85
C LYS A 563 -24.93 2.55 -18.61
N SER A 564 -24.36 3.19 -19.62
CA SER A 564 -24.00 4.61 -19.63
C SER A 564 -25.23 5.51 -19.86
N SER A 565 -25.09 6.79 -19.51
CA SER A 565 -26.10 7.85 -19.63
C SER A 565 -26.56 8.08 -21.07
N ASP A 566 -25.68 7.85 -22.05
CA ASP A 566 -25.98 7.83 -23.50
C ASP A 566 -26.77 6.58 -23.95
N GLY A 567 -27.00 5.63 -23.04
CA GLY A 567 -27.73 4.39 -23.28
C GLY A 567 -26.86 3.22 -23.78
N VAL A 568 -25.56 3.41 -24.01
CA VAL A 568 -24.62 2.36 -24.42
C VAL A 568 -24.40 1.38 -23.25
N VAL A 569 -24.47 0.08 -23.54
CA VAL A 569 -24.15 -0.98 -22.57
C VAL A 569 -22.70 -1.41 -22.77
N TYR A 570 -21.87 -1.14 -21.77
CA TYR A 570 -20.47 -1.53 -21.71
C TYR A 570 -20.37 -2.92 -21.05
N GLU A 571 -19.92 -3.92 -21.81
CA GLU A 571 -19.73 -5.29 -21.34
C GLU A 571 -18.62 -5.39 -20.29
N LYS A 572 -18.72 -6.38 -19.39
CA LYS A 572 -17.78 -6.56 -18.28
C LYS A 572 -16.40 -7.08 -18.71
N ASP A 573 -15.32 -6.47 -18.21
CA ASP A 573 -13.95 -7.00 -18.24
C ASP A 573 -13.44 -7.19 -16.80
N ASP A 574 -14.15 -8.02 -16.05
CA ASP A 574 -13.89 -8.34 -14.63
C ASP A 574 -12.99 -9.57 -14.43
N ASN A 575 -12.32 -10.04 -15.48
CA ASN A 575 -11.48 -11.24 -15.40
C ASN A 575 -10.12 -10.96 -14.73
N PRO A 576 -9.60 -11.88 -13.91
CA PRO A 576 -8.26 -11.79 -13.34
C PRO A 576 -7.19 -12.08 -14.40
N LEU A 577 -6.82 -11.05 -15.17
CA LEU A 577 -5.67 -11.07 -16.07
C LEU A 577 -4.37 -10.86 -15.28
N GLY A 578 -3.34 -11.61 -15.66
CA GLY A 578 -1.98 -11.53 -15.15
C GLY A 578 -0.95 -11.23 -16.26
N PRO A 579 0.35 -11.38 -15.99
CA PRO A 579 1.44 -10.85 -16.84
C PRO A 579 1.56 -11.46 -18.24
N ALA A 580 1.08 -12.68 -18.49
CA ALA A 580 0.96 -13.27 -19.82
C ALA A 580 -0.40 -13.94 -19.95
N THR A 581 -1.44 -13.16 -20.17
CA THR A 581 -2.82 -13.66 -20.21
C THR A 581 -3.63 -13.07 -21.35
N HIS A 582 -4.70 -13.77 -21.70
CA HIS A 582 -5.71 -13.30 -22.64
C HIS A 582 -7.08 -13.81 -22.22
N PHE A 583 -8.12 -13.12 -22.66
CA PHE A 583 -9.52 -13.52 -22.48
C PHE A 583 -10.28 -13.23 -23.78
N VAL A 584 -11.15 -14.15 -24.17
CA VAL A 584 -12.05 -14.02 -25.33
C VAL A 584 -13.47 -14.23 -24.81
N THR A 585 -14.40 -13.35 -25.15
CA THR A 585 -15.78 -13.51 -24.67
C THR A 585 -16.43 -14.78 -25.22
N SER A 586 -17.40 -15.33 -24.47
CA SER A 586 -18.26 -16.42 -24.96
C SER A 586 -19.08 -16.03 -26.20
N SER A 587 -19.42 -14.74 -26.34
CA SER A 587 -20.03 -14.16 -27.54
C SER A 587 -19.06 -14.08 -28.73
N LYS A 588 -17.74 -14.13 -28.50
CA LYS A 588 -16.70 -13.80 -29.48
C LYS A 588 -16.91 -12.41 -30.13
N ARG A 589 -17.42 -11.46 -29.35
CA ARG A 589 -17.65 -10.06 -29.74
C ARG A 589 -16.44 -9.18 -29.45
N TRP A 590 -15.69 -9.50 -28.40
CA TRP A 590 -14.39 -8.88 -28.13
C TRP A 590 -13.44 -9.84 -27.41
N ALA A 591 -12.18 -9.45 -27.34
CA ALA A 591 -11.12 -10.11 -26.61
C ALA A 591 -10.11 -9.09 -26.05
N VAL A 592 -9.34 -9.52 -25.05
CA VAL A 592 -8.27 -8.73 -24.42
C VAL A 592 -7.03 -9.60 -24.25
N SER A 593 -5.85 -9.01 -24.39
CA SER A 593 -4.56 -9.62 -24.04
C SER A 593 -3.72 -8.64 -23.23
N ASN A 594 -3.15 -9.14 -22.14
CA ASN A 594 -2.31 -8.39 -21.21
C ASN A 594 -0.93 -9.03 -21.13
N VAL A 595 0.11 -8.22 -21.32
CA VAL A 595 1.52 -8.64 -21.41
C VAL A 595 2.41 -7.73 -20.57
N GLY A 596 3.33 -8.33 -19.82
CA GLY A 596 4.40 -7.67 -19.08
C GLY A 596 4.31 -7.89 -17.57
N LEU A 597 5.46 -7.87 -16.90
CA LEU A 597 5.61 -7.85 -15.44
C LEU A 597 5.95 -6.45 -14.96
N PHE A 598 5.40 -6.05 -13.81
CA PHE A 598 5.82 -4.84 -13.13
C PHE A 598 7.16 -5.08 -12.40
N LEU A 599 8.15 -4.22 -12.65
CA LEU A 599 9.46 -4.28 -12.01
C LEU A 599 9.36 -3.94 -10.52
N TRP A 600 10.21 -4.59 -9.72
CA TRP A 600 10.36 -4.40 -8.27
C TRP A 600 9.06 -4.55 -7.44
N THR A 601 8.08 -5.32 -7.92
CA THR A 601 6.88 -5.65 -7.15
C THR A 601 6.41 -7.08 -7.38
N GLU A 602 6.27 -7.85 -6.30
CA GLU A 602 5.75 -9.23 -6.36
C GLU A 602 4.21 -9.27 -6.36
N ASN A 603 3.56 -8.20 -5.89
CA ASN A 603 2.10 -8.09 -5.74
C ASN A 603 1.48 -7.19 -6.83
N ALA A 604 1.88 -7.41 -8.08
CA ALA A 604 1.43 -6.72 -9.28
C ALA A 604 -0.11 -6.70 -9.44
N LYS A 605 -0.71 -5.50 -9.47
CA LYS A 605 -2.15 -5.30 -9.74
C LYS A 605 -2.40 -4.96 -11.21
N TYR A 606 -3.28 -5.72 -11.86
CA TYR A 606 -3.70 -5.48 -13.26
C TYR A 606 -5.10 -4.84 -13.39
N ILE A 607 -5.68 -4.41 -12.26
CA ILE A 607 -6.88 -3.57 -12.17
C ILE A 607 -6.60 -2.49 -11.11
N SER A 608 -6.91 -1.24 -11.45
CA SER A 608 -7.05 -0.14 -10.48
C SER A 608 -8.54 0.03 -10.13
N THR A 609 -8.82 0.42 -8.89
CA THR A 609 -10.16 0.69 -8.37
C THR A 609 -10.17 2.01 -7.61
N SER A 610 -11.12 2.89 -7.90
CA SER A 610 -11.30 4.18 -7.19
C SER A 610 -12.78 4.54 -7.06
N SER A 611 -13.14 5.24 -5.98
CA SER A 611 -14.49 5.77 -5.74
C SER A 611 -14.62 7.28 -5.98
N GLN A 612 -13.53 7.96 -6.36
CA GLN A 612 -13.41 9.43 -6.27
C GLN A 612 -14.05 10.22 -7.44
N PHE A 613 -14.71 9.55 -8.39
CA PHE A 613 -15.28 10.20 -9.58
C PHE A 613 -16.67 10.79 -9.31
N THR A 614 -16.74 12.11 -9.16
CA THR A 614 -17.99 12.87 -8.92
C THR A 614 -18.35 13.84 -10.05
N SER A 615 -17.43 14.10 -10.98
CA SER A 615 -17.52 15.16 -12.00
C SER A 615 -18.18 14.75 -13.32
N THR A 616 -18.71 13.52 -13.40
CA THR A 616 -19.27 12.94 -14.63
C THR A 616 -20.51 12.11 -14.33
N LEU A 617 -21.47 12.11 -15.28
CA LEU A 617 -22.71 11.32 -15.19
C LEU A 617 -22.45 9.81 -15.26
N ASP A 618 -21.30 9.42 -15.83
CA ASP A 618 -20.90 8.04 -16.08
C ASP A 618 -19.75 7.60 -15.16
N SER A 619 -19.75 8.08 -13.91
CA SER A 619 -18.68 7.83 -12.93
C SER A 619 -18.33 6.35 -12.75
N GLY A 620 -19.31 5.45 -12.87
CA GLY A 620 -19.11 4.01 -12.81
C GLY A 620 -18.21 3.40 -13.90
N LEU A 621 -17.99 4.10 -15.04
CA LEU A 621 -17.00 3.69 -16.04
C LEU A 621 -15.56 3.97 -15.60
N PHE A 622 -15.35 4.94 -14.69
CA PHE A 622 -14.02 5.37 -14.25
C PHE A 622 -13.65 4.80 -12.87
N GLN A 623 -14.60 4.17 -12.17
CA GLN A 623 -14.35 3.47 -10.91
C GLN A 623 -13.37 2.29 -11.04
N THR A 624 -13.19 1.77 -12.25
CA THR A 624 -12.21 0.74 -12.58
C THR A 624 -11.33 1.16 -13.75
N ALA A 625 -10.10 0.67 -13.78
CA ALA A 625 -9.25 0.72 -14.97
C ALA A 625 -8.43 -0.57 -15.09
N ARG A 626 -8.27 -1.07 -16.31
CA ARG A 626 -7.37 -2.17 -16.64
C ARG A 626 -5.94 -1.63 -16.73
N LEU A 627 -5.02 -2.24 -15.99
CA LEU A 627 -3.59 -1.89 -16.00
C LEU A 627 -2.76 -2.95 -16.73
N SER A 628 -1.63 -2.54 -17.29
CA SER A 628 -0.62 -3.42 -17.87
C SER A 628 0.79 -2.89 -17.65
N ALA A 629 1.77 -3.79 -17.57
CA ALA A 629 3.18 -3.42 -17.42
C ALA A 629 3.95 -3.35 -18.75
N SER A 630 3.35 -3.70 -19.89
CA SER A 630 3.97 -3.48 -21.20
C SER A 630 2.96 -3.33 -22.33
N SER A 631 2.07 -4.30 -22.54
CA SER A 631 1.14 -4.28 -23.68
C SER A 631 -0.26 -4.69 -23.26
N LEU A 632 -1.21 -3.79 -23.48
CA LEU A 632 -2.64 -4.06 -23.32
C LEU A 632 -3.31 -3.96 -24.69
N ARG A 633 -3.83 -5.08 -25.20
CA ARG A 633 -4.52 -5.15 -26.49
C ARG A 633 -5.98 -5.54 -26.32
N TYR A 634 -6.88 -4.74 -26.85
CA TYR A 634 -8.30 -5.06 -27.00
C TYR A 634 -8.63 -5.27 -28.47
N TYR A 635 -9.48 -6.26 -28.74
CA TYR A 635 -9.93 -6.62 -30.07
C TYR A 635 -11.45 -6.62 -30.11
N GLY A 636 -12.08 -5.83 -30.98
CA GLY A 636 -13.46 -6.05 -31.40
C GLY A 636 -13.48 -7.12 -32.49
N LEU A 637 -14.31 -8.16 -32.33
CA LEU A 637 -14.31 -9.37 -33.14
C LEU A 637 -15.65 -9.58 -33.85
N GLY A 638 -15.62 -10.09 -35.09
CA GLY A 638 -16.85 -10.35 -35.87
C GLY A 638 -17.63 -9.09 -36.24
N LEU A 639 -16.94 -7.95 -36.36
CA LEU A 639 -17.51 -6.65 -36.70
C LEU A 639 -17.88 -6.57 -38.19
N GLN A 640 -18.90 -5.78 -38.53
CA GLN A 640 -19.21 -5.42 -39.92
C GLN A 640 -18.08 -4.56 -40.51
N ASN A 641 -17.65 -4.85 -41.74
CA ASN A 641 -16.63 -4.03 -42.41
C ASN A 641 -17.21 -2.65 -42.76
N GLY A 642 -16.48 -1.60 -42.44
CA GLY A 642 -16.92 -0.21 -42.52
C GLY A 642 -16.04 0.73 -41.69
N ASN A 643 -16.47 1.97 -41.49
CA ASN A 643 -15.78 2.91 -40.61
C ASN A 643 -16.46 2.95 -39.23
N TYR A 644 -15.67 3.23 -38.20
CA TYR A 644 -16.07 3.22 -36.80
C TYR A 644 -15.57 4.48 -36.10
N ASN A 645 -16.40 5.08 -35.25
CA ASN A 645 -15.93 6.00 -34.23
C ASN A 645 -15.48 5.18 -33.02
N VAL A 646 -14.21 5.30 -32.65
CA VAL A 646 -13.57 4.59 -31.55
C VAL A 646 -13.30 5.59 -30.44
N LYS A 647 -13.98 5.42 -29.32
CA LYS A 647 -13.86 6.25 -28.12
C LYS A 647 -13.09 5.48 -27.05
N LEU A 648 -11.98 6.05 -26.62
CA LEU A 648 -11.16 5.56 -25.52
C LEU A 648 -11.32 6.49 -24.32
N GLN A 649 -11.59 5.91 -23.15
CA GLN A 649 -11.86 6.63 -21.91
C GLN A 649 -10.84 6.26 -20.85
N PHE A 650 -10.23 7.28 -20.27
CA PHE A 650 -9.10 7.18 -19.35
C PHE A 650 -9.36 8.01 -18.10
N ALA A 651 -8.75 7.61 -16.99
CA ALA A 651 -8.51 8.49 -15.86
C ALA A 651 -7.24 8.03 -15.12
N GLU A 652 -6.46 8.99 -14.61
CA GLU A 652 -5.35 8.68 -13.72
C GLU A 652 -5.86 8.61 -12.28
N THR A 653 -5.47 7.54 -11.58
CA THR A 653 -5.98 7.19 -10.24
C THR A 653 -4.88 6.81 -9.25
N ALA A 654 -3.63 6.67 -9.69
CA ALA A 654 -2.51 6.30 -8.84
C ALA A 654 -1.69 7.50 -8.35
N PHE A 655 -1.52 8.54 -9.18
CA PHE A 655 -0.91 9.80 -8.74
C PHE A 655 -1.96 10.70 -8.12
N GLU A 656 -1.86 10.99 -6.83
CA GLU A 656 -2.81 11.89 -6.16
C GLU A 656 -2.60 13.37 -6.52
N ASN A 657 -3.57 14.24 -6.22
CA ASN A 657 -3.45 15.69 -6.40
C ASN A 657 -2.77 16.40 -5.21
N SER A 658 -2.17 15.65 -4.27
CA SER A 658 -1.52 16.21 -3.08
C SER A 658 -0.22 16.95 -3.43
N GLN A 659 0.13 17.99 -2.67
CA GLN A 659 1.44 18.66 -2.79
C GLN A 659 2.50 17.83 -2.07
N THR A 660 2.81 16.66 -2.62
CA THR A 660 3.83 15.74 -2.11
C THR A 660 4.71 15.26 -3.26
N TRP A 661 5.93 14.83 -2.96
CA TRP A 661 6.82 14.24 -3.98
C TRP A 661 6.14 13.08 -4.73
N LYS A 662 5.28 12.31 -4.06
CA LYS A 662 4.50 11.20 -4.63
C LYS A 662 3.61 11.62 -5.81
N SER A 663 3.22 12.89 -5.90
CA SER A 663 2.39 13.39 -7.00
C SER A 663 3.19 13.90 -8.20
N ILE A 664 4.52 13.93 -8.21
CA ILE A 664 5.27 14.40 -9.40
C ILE A 664 5.39 13.34 -10.51
N GLY A 665 4.97 12.10 -10.25
CA GLY A 665 5.06 11.00 -11.18
C GLY A 665 4.18 11.11 -12.43
N ARG A 666 4.56 10.35 -13.46
CA ARG A 666 4.02 10.41 -14.84
C ARG A 666 3.73 9.01 -15.35
N ARG A 667 2.51 8.74 -15.82
CA ARG A 667 2.18 7.53 -16.60
C ARG A 667 2.12 7.90 -18.07
N VAL A 668 3.08 7.40 -18.84
CA VAL A 668 3.22 7.66 -20.27
C VAL A 668 3.09 6.34 -21.03
N PHE A 669 2.36 6.31 -22.15
CA PHE A 669 2.31 5.14 -23.05
C PHE A 669 1.85 5.53 -24.46
N ASP A 670 2.13 4.69 -25.46
CA ASP A 670 1.65 4.87 -26.82
C ASP A 670 0.22 4.32 -27.01
N ILE A 671 -0.54 4.91 -27.94
CA ILE A 671 -1.83 4.42 -28.40
C ILE A 671 -1.75 4.06 -29.88
N TYR A 672 -2.09 2.82 -30.21
CA TYR A 672 -2.19 2.29 -31.58
C TYR A 672 -3.63 1.83 -31.89
N ILE A 673 -4.10 2.10 -33.11
CA ILE A 673 -5.39 1.62 -33.63
C ILE A 673 -5.19 1.01 -35.01
N GLN A 674 -5.65 -0.23 -35.21
CA GLN A 674 -5.38 -1.05 -36.40
C GLN A 674 -3.87 -1.06 -36.78
N GLY A 675 -3.00 -1.17 -35.78
CA GLY A 675 -1.54 -1.15 -35.94
C GLY A 675 -0.88 0.21 -36.20
N ASN A 676 -1.65 1.30 -36.40
CA ASN A 676 -1.09 2.64 -36.61
C ASN A 676 -0.97 3.37 -35.26
N ARG A 677 0.18 3.97 -34.95
CA ARG A 677 0.33 4.86 -33.78
C ARG A 677 -0.50 6.12 -33.99
N VAL A 678 -1.51 6.33 -33.17
CA VAL A 678 -2.42 7.49 -33.25
C VAL A 678 -2.08 8.57 -32.23
N ILE A 679 -1.51 8.19 -31.08
CA ILE A 679 -0.88 9.10 -30.12
C ILE A 679 0.43 8.45 -29.66
N GLN A 680 1.48 9.27 -29.63
CA GLN A 680 2.77 8.92 -29.05
C GLN A 680 2.87 9.60 -27.66
N ASN A 681 3.47 8.91 -26.68
CA ASN A 681 3.79 9.45 -25.36
C ASN A 681 2.56 10.07 -24.65
N PHE A 682 1.44 9.35 -24.65
CA PHE A 682 0.18 9.79 -24.04
C PHE A 682 0.26 9.75 -22.51
N ASP A 683 0.06 10.92 -21.89
CA ASP A 683 -0.02 11.10 -20.44
C ASP A 683 -1.45 11.53 -20.07
N ILE A 684 -2.14 10.64 -19.34
CA ILE A 684 -3.55 10.83 -18.95
C ILE A 684 -3.72 12.08 -18.09
N ARG A 685 -2.80 12.32 -17.14
CA ARG A 685 -2.94 13.42 -16.18
C ARG A 685 -2.60 14.76 -16.83
N LYS A 686 -1.61 14.80 -17.72
CA LYS A 686 -1.31 15.97 -18.55
C LYS A 686 -2.52 16.38 -19.39
N GLU A 687 -3.18 15.41 -20.01
CA GLU A 687 -4.41 15.61 -20.81
C GLU A 687 -5.63 16.01 -19.97
N ALA A 688 -5.68 15.58 -18.70
CA ALA A 688 -6.65 16.07 -17.73
C ALA A 688 -6.38 17.52 -17.25
N GLY A 689 -5.25 18.12 -17.63
CA GLY A 689 -4.81 19.45 -17.18
C GLY A 689 -4.05 19.44 -15.85
N GLY A 690 -3.30 18.37 -15.57
CA GLY A 690 -2.52 18.19 -14.34
C GLY A 690 -3.31 17.57 -13.17
N ILE A 691 -4.59 17.23 -13.37
CA ILE A 691 -5.53 16.84 -12.31
C ILE A 691 -5.89 15.36 -12.45
N SER A 692 -5.62 14.57 -11.42
CA SER A 692 -6.03 13.17 -11.30
C SER A 692 -7.48 13.02 -10.83
N PHE A 693 -8.06 11.82 -10.97
CA PHE A 693 -9.48 11.53 -10.76
C PHE A 693 -10.44 12.34 -11.65
N LYS A 694 -9.94 12.76 -12.82
CA LYS A 694 -10.70 13.45 -13.86
C LYS A 694 -10.71 12.61 -15.14
N GLU A 695 -11.87 12.55 -15.79
CA GLU A 695 -12.01 11.82 -17.04
C GLU A 695 -11.29 12.49 -18.21
N VAL A 696 -10.67 11.67 -19.06
CA VAL A 696 -10.09 12.04 -20.34
C VAL A 696 -10.67 11.13 -21.41
N GLN A 697 -11.21 11.74 -22.47
CA GLN A 697 -11.84 11.03 -23.58
C GLN A 697 -11.08 11.36 -24.87
N LYS A 698 -10.74 10.34 -25.66
CA LYS A 698 -10.12 10.48 -26.99
C LYS A 698 -10.94 9.73 -28.02
N GLU A 699 -11.28 10.39 -29.12
CA GLU A 699 -12.06 9.82 -30.22
C GLU A 699 -11.22 9.71 -31.50
N PHE A 700 -11.33 8.58 -32.18
CA PHE A 700 -10.56 8.25 -33.38
C PHE A 700 -11.47 7.60 -34.43
N LYS A 701 -11.23 7.88 -35.71
CA LYS A 701 -11.87 7.13 -36.80
C LYS A 701 -11.01 5.95 -37.21
N ALA A 702 -11.59 4.75 -37.19
CA ALA A 702 -10.93 3.53 -37.61
C ALA A 702 -11.71 2.81 -38.71
N ARG A 703 -11.00 2.19 -39.66
CA ARG A 703 -11.62 1.35 -40.70
C ARG A 703 -11.46 -0.12 -40.35
N VAL A 704 -12.57 -0.84 -40.34
CA VAL A 704 -12.63 -2.31 -40.19
C VAL A 704 -12.75 -2.90 -41.60
N SER A 705 -11.75 -3.70 -41.99
CA SER A 705 -11.65 -4.33 -43.32
C SER A 705 -11.60 -5.86 -43.29
N GLN A 706 -11.26 -6.45 -42.14
CA GLN A 706 -11.11 -7.89 -41.92
C GLN A 706 -11.97 -8.39 -40.77
N ASN A 707 -13.11 -7.73 -40.53
CA ASN A 707 -14.10 -8.06 -39.49
C ASN A 707 -13.57 -8.01 -38.04
N TYR A 708 -12.45 -7.33 -37.81
CA TYR A 708 -11.93 -7.01 -36.49
C TYR A 708 -11.43 -5.56 -36.38
N LEU A 709 -11.41 -5.05 -35.14
CA LEU A 709 -10.78 -3.79 -34.76
C LEU A 709 -9.76 -4.06 -33.66
N GLU A 710 -8.48 -3.72 -33.88
CA GLU A 710 -7.44 -3.75 -32.86
C GLU A 710 -7.23 -2.37 -32.22
N ILE A 711 -7.18 -2.33 -30.90
CA ILE A 711 -6.73 -1.22 -30.07
C ILE A 711 -5.57 -1.74 -29.22
N HIS A 712 -4.40 -1.10 -29.29
CA HIS A 712 -3.20 -1.52 -28.59
C HIS A 712 -2.61 -0.33 -27.85
N LEU A 713 -2.54 -0.45 -26.52
CA LEU A 713 -1.88 0.50 -25.64
C LEU A 713 -0.54 -0.11 -25.24
N PHE A 714 0.56 0.62 -25.44
CA PHE A 714 1.90 0.09 -25.34
C PHE A 714 2.82 0.95 -24.49
N TRP A 715 3.40 0.35 -23.46
CA TRP A 715 4.47 0.95 -22.68
C TRP A 715 5.82 0.42 -23.14
N ALA A 716 6.59 1.38 -23.62
CA ALA A 716 7.83 1.12 -24.31
C ALA A 716 9.05 1.37 -23.42
N GLY A 717 8.91 2.19 -22.37
CA GLY A 717 9.93 2.45 -21.36
C GLY A 717 9.74 3.79 -20.62
N GLU A 718 8.84 4.65 -21.13
CA GLU A 718 8.70 6.04 -20.67
C GLU A 718 7.81 6.26 -19.43
N GLY A 719 8.07 7.34 -18.69
CA GLY A 719 7.37 7.66 -17.45
C GLY A 719 7.89 6.93 -16.22
N THR A 720 7.27 7.20 -15.07
CA THR A 720 7.88 6.94 -13.76
C THR A 720 7.62 5.52 -13.28
N CYS A 721 8.67 4.71 -13.18
CA CYS A 721 8.59 3.28 -12.90
C CYS A 721 8.31 2.90 -11.43
N CYS A 722 8.67 3.76 -10.48
CA CYS A 722 8.68 3.45 -9.04
C CYS A 722 7.84 4.40 -8.15
N MET A 723 7.07 5.33 -8.74
CA MET A 723 6.31 6.35 -8.02
C MET A 723 4.81 6.22 -8.23
N PRO A 724 3.95 6.40 -7.19
CA PRO A 724 4.29 6.59 -5.79
C PRO A 724 4.70 5.28 -5.09
N VAL A 725 4.56 4.14 -5.79
CA VAL A 725 5.05 2.82 -5.41
C VAL A 725 5.56 2.06 -6.64
N ALA A 726 6.44 1.07 -6.43
CA ALA A 726 6.96 0.19 -7.47
C ALA A 726 5.85 -0.43 -8.34
N GLY A 727 6.04 -0.39 -9.66
CA GLY A 727 5.07 -0.90 -10.63
C GLY A 727 3.98 0.08 -11.05
N THR A 728 4.06 1.36 -10.68
CA THR A 728 3.04 2.36 -11.09
C THR A 728 3.38 3.01 -12.43
N TYR A 729 3.48 2.19 -13.47
CA TYR A 729 3.74 2.63 -14.85
C TYR A 729 2.84 1.89 -15.84
N GLY A 730 3.06 2.12 -17.13
CA GLY A 730 2.42 1.37 -18.20
C GLY A 730 0.94 1.71 -18.44
N PRO A 731 0.29 1.04 -19.41
CA PRO A 731 -1.03 1.44 -19.89
C PRO A 731 -2.10 1.31 -18.82
N SER A 732 -2.98 2.31 -18.78
CA SER A 732 -4.22 2.31 -18.01
C SER A 732 -5.37 2.67 -18.94
N ILE A 733 -6.51 2.00 -18.84
CA ILE A 733 -7.74 2.37 -19.56
C ILE A 733 -9.00 1.99 -18.77
N SER A 734 -9.98 2.88 -18.75
CA SER A 734 -11.23 2.74 -17.98
C SER A 734 -12.37 2.18 -18.83
N ALA A 735 -12.55 2.68 -20.05
CA ALA A 735 -13.56 2.14 -20.97
C ALA A 735 -13.19 2.29 -22.44
N ILE A 736 -13.76 1.42 -23.27
CA ILE A 736 -13.65 1.43 -24.73
C ILE A 736 -15.06 1.36 -25.30
N SER A 737 -15.37 2.15 -26.33
CA SER A 737 -16.49 1.87 -27.22
C SER A 737 -16.10 2.09 -28.69
N ALA A 738 -16.63 1.25 -29.57
CA ALA A 738 -16.49 1.41 -31.01
C ALA A 738 -17.86 1.22 -31.67
N ILE A 739 -18.34 2.28 -32.31
CA ILE A 739 -19.67 2.36 -32.91
C ILE A 739 -19.52 2.62 -34.41
N ALA A 740 -20.20 1.82 -35.24
CA ALA A 740 -20.26 2.03 -36.69
C ALA A 740 -20.75 3.45 -37.03
N ASP A 741 -20.04 4.15 -37.92
CA ASP A 741 -20.45 5.48 -38.43
C ASP A 741 -21.42 5.40 -39.64
N PHE A 742 -21.85 4.19 -39.96
CA PHE A 742 -22.75 3.83 -41.05
C PHE A 742 -24.00 3.12 -40.51
N THR A 743 -25.09 3.12 -41.27
CA THR A 743 -26.31 2.39 -40.90
C THR A 743 -26.04 0.87 -40.93
N PRO A 744 -26.08 0.17 -39.78
CA PRO A 744 -25.71 -1.24 -39.75
C PRO A 744 -26.82 -2.11 -40.36
N THR A 745 -26.42 -3.12 -41.14
CA THR A 745 -27.35 -4.06 -41.78
C THR A 745 -27.66 -5.29 -40.91
N LEU A 746 -27.11 -5.33 -39.69
CA LEU A 746 -27.18 -6.45 -38.75
C LEU A 746 -27.75 -5.97 -37.42
N HIS A 747 -28.70 -6.73 -36.88
CA HIS A 747 -28.99 -6.68 -35.44
C HIS A 747 -27.92 -7.49 -34.71
N ASN A 748 -27.38 -6.94 -33.61
CA ASN A 748 -26.36 -7.58 -32.76
C ASN A 748 -26.91 -8.86 -32.08
N ILE A 749 -26.95 -9.98 -32.80
CA ILE A 749 -27.57 -11.23 -32.34
C ILE A 749 -26.51 -12.10 -31.65
N PRO A 750 -26.67 -12.44 -30.35
CA PRO A 750 -25.81 -13.44 -29.71
C PRO A 750 -26.05 -14.83 -30.32
N PRO A 751 -25.02 -15.68 -30.46
CA PRO A 751 -25.19 -17.07 -30.85
C PRO A 751 -25.93 -17.83 -29.74
N THR A 752 -27.26 -17.93 -29.86
CA THR A 752 -28.09 -18.61 -28.86
C THR A 752 -27.91 -20.12 -28.92
N LEU A 753 -27.78 -20.71 -27.73
CA LEU A 753 -27.86 -22.15 -27.49
C LEU A 753 -29.04 -22.77 -28.25
N SER A 754 -28.79 -23.87 -28.94
CA SER A 754 -29.79 -24.59 -29.72
C SER A 754 -30.96 -25.03 -28.84
N LYS A 755 -32.14 -24.43 -29.06
CA LYS A 755 -33.39 -24.82 -28.38
C LYS A 755 -33.76 -26.26 -28.73
N LYS A 756 -33.36 -27.22 -27.90
CA LYS A 756 -34.09 -28.50 -27.82
C LYS A 756 -35.48 -28.22 -27.25
N LYS A 757 -36.51 -28.56 -28.03
CA LYS A 757 -37.92 -28.52 -27.58
C LYS A 757 -38.13 -29.56 -26.48
N ASN A 758 -38.58 -29.13 -25.30
CA ASN A 758 -39.27 -30.02 -24.36
C ASN A 758 -40.75 -29.64 -24.33
N GLN A 759 -41.61 -30.59 -24.72
CA GLN A 759 -43.04 -30.55 -24.44
C GLN A 759 -43.30 -31.28 -23.13
N THR A 760 -43.71 -30.55 -22.09
CA THR A 760 -44.64 -31.09 -21.08
C THR A 760 -45.30 -29.95 -20.33
N SER A 761 -46.62 -29.82 -20.47
CA SER A 761 -47.44 -28.89 -19.71
C SER A 761 -48.83 -29.50 -19.52
N LEU A 762 -49.02 -30.17 -18.38
CA LEU A 762 -50.31 -30.30 -17.69
C LEU A 762 -50.09 -30.94 -16.30
N ILE A 763 -51.08 -30.78 -15.41
CA ILE A 763 -51.16 -31.32 -14.04
C ILE A 763 -50.26 -30.58 -13.01
N VAL A 764 -50.70 -29.41 -12.53
CA VAL A 764 -51.15 -29.20 -11.13
C VAL A 764 -52.13 -28.01 -11.14
N GLY A 765 -53.43 -28.26 -10.94
CA GLY A 765 -54.48 -27.23 -11.08
C GLY A 765 -55.47 -27.14 -9.91
N ILE A 766 -55.14 -27.67 -8.73
CA ILE A 766 -56.11 -27.84 -7.61
C ILE A 766 -55.64 -27.19 -6.28
N ILE A 767 -54.37 -26.80 -6.13
CA ILE A 767 -53.82 -26.33 -4.84
C ILE A 767 -54.05 -24.83 -4.57
N ILE A 768 -54.34 -24.02 -5.60
CA ILE A 768 -54.42 -22.55 -5.46
C ILE A 768 -55.68 -22.06 -4.72
N GLY A 769 -56.73 -22.90 -4.61
CA GLY A 769 -58.01 -22.50 -4.00
C GLY A 769 -58.01 -22.37 -2.48
N THR A 770 -57.16 -23.10 -1.75
CA THR A 770 -57.19 -23.13 -0.27
C THR A 770 -56.27 -22.10 0.39
N ALA A 771 -55.21 -21.66 -0.29
CA ALA A 771 -54.27 -20.68 0.24
C ALA A 771 -54.82 -19.24 0.30
N ILE A 772 -55.75 -18.89 -0.59
CA ILE A 772 -56.26 -17.51 -0.72
C ILE A 772 -57.23 -17.15 0.44
N LEU A 773 -57.99 -18.13 0.94
CA LEU A 773 -58.94 -17.93 2.05
C LEU A 773 -58.27 -17.88 3.44
N SER A 774 -57.16 -18.59 3.64
CA SER A 774 -56.37 -18.48 4.88
C SER A 774 -55.55 -17.19 4.93
N PHE A 775 -55.03 -16.72 3.80
CA PHE A 775 -54.24 -15.48 3.75
C PHE A 775 -55.08 -14.23 4.08
N LEU A 776 -56.34 -14.17 3.59
CA LEU A 776 -57.24 -13.05 3.87
C LEU A 776 -57.69 -12.96 5.34
N SER A 777 -57.84 -14.10 6.03
CA SER A 777 -58.20 -14.11 7.46
C SER A 777 -57.03 -13.70 8.36
N VAL A 778 -55.79 -14.08 8.00
CA VAL A 778 -54.57 -13.59 8.67
C VAL A 778 -54.37 -12.08 8.47
N LEU A 779 -54.64 -11.55 7.27
CA LEU A 779 -54.51 -10.11 7.00
C LEU A 779 -55.48 -9.24 7.82
N VAL A 780 -56.72 -9.70 8.06
CA VAL A 780 -57.67 -8.97 8.92
C VAL A 780 -57.23 -8.99 10.39
N ALA A 781 -56.72 -10.12 10.89
CA ALA A 781 -56.13 -10.19 12.23
C ALA A 781 -54.92 -9.25 12.36
N PHE A 782 -54.04 -9.23 11.36
CA PHE A 782 -52.88 -8.34 11.33
C PHE A 782 -53.28 -6.86 11.28
N TYR A 783 -54.36 -6.50 10.57
CA TYR A 783 -54.88 -5.14 10.50
C TYR A 783 -55.45 -4.63 11.85
N VAL A 784 -56.13 -5.51 12.60
CA VAL A 784 -56.64 -5.18 13.95
C VAL A 784 -55.52 -5.05 14.99
N VAL A 785 -54.43 -5.83 14.86
CA VAL A 785 -53.24 -5.69 15.73
C VAL A 785 -52.44 -4.42 15.38
N ARG A 786 -52.24 -4.14 14.08
CA ARG A 786 -51.43 -3.01 13.59
C ARG A 786 -52.07 -1.63 13.83
N THR A 787 -53.36 -1.58 14.17
CA THR A 787 -54.06 -0.33 14.52
C THR A 787 -53.96 0.06 16.00
N ARG A 788 -53.23 -0.70 16.84
CA ARG A 788 -53.01 -0.38 18.27
C ARG A 788 -51.59 0.01 18.68
N LYS A 789 -50.60 -0.04 17.78
CA LYS A 789 -49.25 0.51 18.03
C LYS A 789 -48.76 1.27 16.79
N LYS A 790 -48.98 2.59 16.78
CA LYS A 790 -48.41 3.50 15.77
C LYS A 790 -48.05 4.87 16.36
N SER A 791 -46.77 4.99 16.74
CA SER A 791 -45.89 6.15 16.90
C SER A 791 -44.51 5.55 17.22
N GLN A 792 -43.34 5.82 16.63
CA GLN A 792 -42.81 6.61 15.49
C GLN A 792 -41.50 5.87 15.04
N MET A 793 -40.80 6.08 13.91
CA MET A 793 -40.92 7.08 12.81
C MET A 793 -40.58 6.41 11.43
N PHE A 794 -39.58 6.95 10.71
CA PHE A 794 -38.84 6.54 9.49
C PHE A 794 -37.37 7.02 9.71
N ASP A 795 -36.31 6.68 8.97
CA ASP A 795 -36.08 5.85 7.76
C ASP A 795 -34.65 5.25 7.83
N ASP A 796 -34.25 4.44 6.84
CA ASP A 796 -33.03 3.61 6.82
C ASP A 796 -32.09 4.00 5.65
N ASP A 797 -30.76 4.03 5.86
CA ASP A 797 -29.77 4.02 4.77
C ASP A 797 -28.34 3.69 5.27
N GLY A 798 -27.88 2.46 5.00
CA GLY A 798 -26.59 1.94 5.50
C GLY A 798 -25.56 1.69 4.39
N LYS A 799 -24.31 2.16 4.59
CA LYS A 799 -23.12 1.68 3.86
C LYS A 799 -21.93 1.53 4.81
N HIS A 800 -21.46 0.29 4.99
CA HIS A 800 -20.24 0.00 5.74
C HIS A 800 -18.97 0.26 4.91
N PHE A 801 -17.98 0.85 5.57
CA PHE A 801 -16.57 0.95 5.16
C PHE A 801 -15.74 -0.08 5.95
N SER A 802 -14.43 -0.21 5.68
CA SER A 802 -13.54 -1.10 6.43
C SER A 802 -12.04 -0.79 6.38
N MET A 803 -11.35 -0.87 7.52
CA MET A 803 -9.89 -1.06 7.64
C MET A 803 -9.51 -1.54 9.07
N TYR A 804 -8.47 -2.40 9.19
CA TYR A 804 -8.03 -3.12 10.42
C TYR A 804 -7.51 -2.28 11.60
N ILE A 805 -7.51 -2.91 12.80
CA ILE A 805 -6.74 -2.53 14.00
C ILE A 805 -6.14 -3.79 14.66
N ALA A 806 -4.94 -3.72 15.23
CA ALA A 806 -4.26 -4.83 15.90
C ALA A 806 -4.01 -4.57 17.41
N SER A 807 -5.04 -4.81 18.23
CA SER A 807 -4.87 -5.06 19.69
C SER A 807 -5.94 -6.01 20.23
N SER A 808 -6.44 -6.93 19.40
CA SER A 808 -7.62 -7.74 19.72
C SER A 808 -7.82 -8.94 18.78
N ASN A 809 -6.74 -9.67 18.41
CA ASN A 809 -6.77 -10.77 17.43
C ASN A 809 -7.85 -11.84 17.64
N GLY A 810 -8.33 -12.05 18.87
CA GLY A 810 -9.44 -12.98 19.15
C GLY A 810 -10.85 -12.38 19.12
N TYR A 811 -11.01 -11.05 18.98
CA TYR A 811 -12.30 -10.36 18.82
C TYR A 811 -12.53 -9.87 17.40
N LEU A 812 -11.45 -9.73 16.63
CA LEU A 812 -11.52 -9.44 15.20
C LEU A 812 -12.16 -10.64 14.48
N ALA A 813 -13.29 -10.41 13.83
CA ALA A 813 -13.93 -11.44 13.03
C ALA A 813 -13.00 -11.88 11.88
N PRO A 814 -12.96 -13.17 11.47
CA PRO A 814 -12.00 -13.67 10.49
C PRO A 814 -11.95 -12.88 9.16
N GLU A 815 -13.08 -12.39 8.66
CA GLU A 815 -13.13 -11.55 7.45
C GLU A 815 -12.48 -10.16 7.63
N TYR A 816 -12.50 -9.66 8.86
CA TYR A 816 -11.88 -8.40 9.29
C TYR A 816 -10.49 -8.61 9.95
N ALA A 817 -10.03 -9.86 10.05
CA ALA A 817 -8.66 -10.22 10.42
C ALA A 817 -7.84 -10.75 9.23
N MET A 818 -8.51 -11.23 8.16
CA MET A 818 -7.85 -11.82 6.98
C MET A 818 -8.08 -11.10 5.63
N LEU A 819 -9.16 -10.33 5.43
CA LEU A 819 -9.50 -9.74 4.11
C LEU A 819 -9.65 -8.22 4.05
N GLY A 820 -9.52 -7.50 5.17
CA GLY A 820 -9.82 -6.06 5.20
C GLY A 820 -11.31 -5.73 5.14
N HIS A 821 -12.22 -6.60 5.63
CA HIS A 821 -13.69 -6.44 5.47
C HIS A 821 -14.46 -6.31 6.80
N LEU A 822 -14.78 -5.07 7.19
CA LEU A 822 -15.63 -4.62 8.29
C LEU A 822 -17.08 -4.51 7.80
N THR A 823 -18.00 -5.00 8.60
CA THR A 823 -19.45 -5.02 8.35
C THR A 823 -20.15 -5.03 9.70
N GLU A 824 -21.44 -4.75 9.77
CA GLU A 824 -22.29 -5.01 10.96
C GLU A 824 -22.07 -6.40 11.62
N LYS A 825 -21.52 -7.38 10.89
CA LYS A 825 -21.26 -8.75 11.36
C LYS A 825 -19.94 -8.90 12.12
N THR A 826 -19.02 -7.93 12.04
CA THR A 826 -17.82 -7.92 12.88
C THR A 826 -18.19 -7.64 14.33
N ASP A 827 -19.13 -6.72 14.54
CA ASP A 827 -19.60 -6.33 15.87
C ASP A 827 -20.41 -7.46 16.51
N VAL A 828 -21.18 -8.20 15.70
CA VAL A 828 -21.85 -9.45 16.12
C VAL A 828 -20.82 -10.49 16.60
N PHE A 829 -19.71 -10.66 15.89
CA PHE A 829 -18.67 -11.62 16.28
C PHE A 829 -17.98 -11.19 17.58
N ALA A 830 -17.56 -9.93 17.68
CA ALA A 830 -16.95 -9.37 18.89
C ALA A 830 -17.90 -9.49 20.10
N PHE A 831 -19.19 -9.21 19.93
CA PHE A 831 -20.21 -9.41 20.96
C PHE A 831 -20.30 -10.87 21.41
N GLY A 832 -20.22 -11.84 20.49
CA GLY A 832 -20.24 -13.27 20.83
C GLY A 832 -19.05 -13.71 21.67
N VAL A 833 -17.88 -13.12 21.44
CA VAL A 833 -16.68 -13.33 22.28
C VAL A 833 -16.87 -12.72 23.66
N VAL A 834 -17.27 -11.44 23.73
CA VAL A 834 -17.53 -10.73 25.00
C VAL A 834 -18.61 -11.43 25.84
N ALA A 835 -19.64 -11.99 25.21
CA ALA A 835 -20.68 -12.76 25.90
C ALA A 835 -20.13 -14.00 26.62
N LEU A 836 -19.09 -14.66 26.08
CA LEU A 836 -18.41 -15.76 26.74
C LEU A 836 -17.44 -15.28 27.83
N GLU A 837 -16.78 -14.13 27.66
CA GLU A 837 -15.94 -13.54 28.71
C GLU A 837 -16.77 -13.17 29.94
N ILE A 838 -17.93 -12.53 29.73
CA ILE A 838 -18.88 -12.18 30.80
C ILE A 838 -19.40 -13.43 31.53
N LEU A 839 -19.67 -14.52 30.81
CA LEU A 839 -20.08 -15.78 31.43
C LEU A 839 -18.95 -16.46 32.21
N THR A 840 -17.70 -16.33 31.76
CA THR A 840 -16.56 -17.11 32.27
C THR A 840 -15.64 -16.38 33.24
N GLY A 841 -15.81 -15.05 33.40
CA GLY A 841 -14.95 -14.22 34.24
C GLY A 841 -13.50 -14.15 33.74
N ARG A 842 -13.27 -14.55 32.49
CA ARG A 842 -11.94 -14.87 31.94
C ARG A 842 -11.68 -14.07 30.65
N PRO A 843 -10.43 -13.67 30.36
CA PRO A 843 -10.04 -13.11 29.08
C PRO A 843 -10.07 -14.14 27.93
N ASN A 844 -10.34 -13.65 26.72
CA ASN A 844 -10.45 -14.39 25.48
C ASN A 844 -9.20 -15.23 25.14
N SER A 845 -8.01 -14.73 25.48
CA SER A 845 -6.76 -15.48 25.42
C SER A 845 -6.01 -15.36 26.74
N ASP A 846 -5.63 -16.49 27.33
CA ASP A 846 -4.78 -16.54 28.52
C ASP A 846 -3.65 -17.57 28.28
N PRO A 847 -2.45 -17.11 27.90
CA PRO A 847 -1.31 -18.00 27.64
C PRO A 847 -0.69 -18.60 28.92
N SER A 848 -1.20 -18.28 30.12
CA SER A 848 -0.81 -18.95 31.37
C SER A 848 -1.55 -20.27 31.60
N LEU A 849 -2.62 -20.52 30.84
CA LEU A 849 -3.37 -21.79 30.85
C LEU A 849 -2.78 -22.78 29.84
N GLY A 850 -2.91 -24.08 30.10
CA GLY A 850 -2.45 -25.13 29.18
C GLY A 850 -3.13 -25.05 27.81
N GLU A 851 -2.48 -25.58 26.76
CA GLU A 851 -2.84 -25.36 25.34
C GLU A 851 -4.34 -25.51 25.03
N GLU A 852 -5.00 -26.59 25.49
CA GLU A 852 -6.44 -26.85 25.30
C GLU A 852 -7.38 -25.81 25.95
N LYS A 853 -6.84 -24.97 26.84
CA LYS A 853 -7.55 -23.91 27.55
C LYS A 853 -7.03 -22.52 27.21
N ALA A 854 -5.97 -22.35 26.43
CA ALA A 854 -5.36 -21.04 26.17
C ALA A 854 -6.32 -20.06 25.47
N TYR A 855 -7.20 -20.57 24.59
CA TYR A 855 -8.20 -19.77 23.86
C TYR A 855 -9.63 -20.05 24.36
N LEU A 856 -10.38 -18.99 24.64
CA LEU A 856 -11.69 -19.05 25.29
C LEU A 856 -12.73 -19.75 24.41
N LEU A 857 -12.74 -19.44 23.12
CA LEU A 857 -13.74 -19.96 22.19
C LEU A 857 -13.57 -21.47 21.95
N GLU A 858 -12.33 -21.96 21.93
CA GLU A 858 -12.01 -23.39 21.80
C GLU A 858 -12.33 -24.15 23.08
N TRP A 859 -11.93 -23.62 24.25
CA TRP A 859 -12.30 -24.20 25.54
C TRP A 859 -13.82 -24.27 25.74
N ALA A 860 -14.54 -23.20 25.35
CA ALA A 860 -15.99 -23.15 25.39
C ALA A 860 -16.63 -24.16 24.44
N TRP A 861 -16.11 -24.30 23.23
CA TRP A 861 -16.62 -25.29 22.28
C TRP A 861 -16.44 -26.72 22.80
N ASN A 862 -15.26 -27.05 23.32
CA ASN A 862 -14.97 -28.40 23.83
C ASN A 862 -15.89 -28.76 25.01
N LEU A 863 -16.14 -27.83 25.94
CA LEU A 863 -17.10 -28.05 27.02
C LEU A 863 -18.56 -28.15 26.53
N TYR A 864 -18.93 -27.43 25.46
CA TYR A 864 -20.26 -27.52 24.86
C TYR A 864 -20.49 -28.84 24.12
N GLU A 865 -19.50 -29.33 23.37
CA GLU A 865 -19.54 -30.61 22.67
C GLU A 865 -19.65 -31.80 23.65
N ASP A 866 -18.99 -31.71 24.81
CA ASP A 866 -19.08 -32.67 25.91
C ASP A 866 -20.38 -32.59 26.75
N ASN A 867 -21.28 -31.63 26.49
CA ASN A 867 -22.46 -31.31 27.34
C ASN A 867 -22.09 -30.91 28.79
N ARG A 868 -20.97 -30.20 28.93
CA ARG A 868 -20.38 -29.68 30.17
C ARG A 868 -20.31 -28.15 30.16
N GLU A 869 -21.16 -27.50 29.36
CA GLU A 869 -21.17 -26.04 29.12
C GLU A 869 -21.40 -25.20 30.39
N ILE A 870 -21.97 -25.80 31.45
CA ILE A 870 -22.15 -25.18 32.76
C ILE A 870 -20.81 -24.99 33.51
N GLU A 871 -19.76 -25.75 33.16
CA GLU A 871 -18.40 -25.57 33.72
C GLU A 871 -17.68 -24.33 33.18
N LEU A 872 -18.26 -23.63 32.19
CA LEU A 872 -17.75 -22.34 31.73
C LEU A 872 -18.02 -21.20 32.73
N ILE A 873 -19.00 -21.35 33.61
CA ILE A 873 -19.51 -20.24 34.43
C ILE A 873 -18.46 -19.81 35.45
N ASP A 874 -18.26 -18.49 35.57
CA ASP A 874 -17.39 -17.90 36.60
C ASP A 874 -17.77 -18.43 37.99
N SER A 875 -16.78 -18.95 38.71
CA SER A 875 -16.93 -19.47 40.07
C SER A 875 -17.31 -18.41 41.10
N THR A 876 -17.23 -17.11 40.77
CA THR A 876 -17.72 -16.01 41.60
C THR A 876 -19.26 -15.84 41.55
N LEU A 877 -19.95 -16.40 40.55
CA LEU A 877 -21.40 -16.30 40.40
C LEU A 877 -22.13 -17.30 41.31
N SER A 878 -22.61 -16.80 42.46
CA SER A 878 -23.23 -17.61 43.52
C SER A 878 -24.64 -18.14 43.19
N GLU A 879 -25.41 -17.44 42.35
CA GLU A 879 -26.74 -17.87 41.87
C GLU A 879 -26.91 -17.53 40.37
N PHE A 880 -27.38 -18.49 39.57
CA PHE A 880 -27.64 -18.30 38.13
C PHE A 880 -28.71 -19.25 37.59
N ASN A 881 -29.42 -18.85 36.53
CA ASN A 881 -30.37 -19.70 35.82
C ASN A 881 -29.68 -20.51 34.71
N LYS A 882 -29.67 -21.84 34.83
CA LYS A 882 -29.01 -22.75 33.88
C LYS A 882 -29.52 -22.63 32.44
N GLU A 883 -30.81 -22.35 32.26
CA GLU A 883 -31.41 -22.26 30.93
C GLU A 883 -31.10 -20.92 30.24
N GLU A 884 -30.92 -19.86 31.02
CA GLU A 884 -30.45 -18.56 30.51
C GLU A 884 -28.96 -18.62 30.14
N VAL A 885 -28.13 -19.27 30.96
CA VAL A 885 -26.70 -19.47 30.62
C VAL A 885 -26.56 -20.28 29.33
N ARG A 886 -27.28 -21.41 29.19
CA ARG A 886 -27.28 -22.21 27.96
C ARG A 886 -27.67 -21.39 26.73
N ARG A 887 -28.70 -20.56 26.87
CA ARG A 887 -29.14 -19.64 25.81
C ARG A 887 -28.05 -18.63 25.43
N ILE A 888 -27.36 -18.03 26.41
CA ILE A 888 -26.27 -17.09 26.14
C ILE A 888 -25.10 -17.80 25.42
N ILE A 889 -24.72 -19.00 25.85
CA ILE A 889 -23.66 -19.81 25.22
C ILE A 889 -24.02 -20.16 23.76
N GLN A 890 -25.25 -20.64 23.52
CA GLN A 890 -25.70 -20.96 22.17
C GLN A 890 -25.74 -19.71 21.26
N VAL A 891 -26.20 -18.57 21.79
CA VAL A 891 -26.20 -17.30 21.05
C VAL A 891 -24.78 -16.83 20.75
N ALA A 892 -23.85 -16.96 21.70
CA ALA A 892 -22.43 -16.63 21.50
C ALA A 892 -21.79 -17.46 20.36
N PHE A 893 -22.11 -18.75 20.25
CA PHE A 893 -21.65 -19.57 19.12
C PHE A 893 -22.33 -19.23 17.78
N LEU A 894 -23.60 -18.83 17.78
CA LEU A 894 -24.25 -18.30 16.56
C LEU A 894 -23.58 -16.99 16.10
N CYS A 895 -23.18 -16.15 17.05
CA CYS A 895 -22.45 -14.90 16.81
C CYS A 895 -21.01 -15.12 16.30
N THR A 896 -20.31 -16.16 16.76
CA THR A 896 -18.88 -16.40 16.44
C THR A 896 -18.64 -17.34 15.25
N ARG A 897 -19.66 -17.63 14.44
CA ARG A 897 -19.51 -18.42 13.21
C ARG A 897 -18.51 -17.80 12.23
N THR A 898 -17.70 -18.64 11.57
CA THR A 898 -16.69 -18.19 10.60
C THR A 898 -17.28 -17.43 9.41
N SER A 899 -18.45 -17.87 8.90
CA SER A 899 -19.13 -17.20 7.79
C SER A 899 -19.98 -16.00 8.29
N PRO A 900 -19.74 -14.77 7.83
CA PRO A 900 -20.49 -13.59 8.28
C PRO A 900 -21.98 -13.67 7.94
N THR A 901 -22.32 -14.28 6.80
CA THR A 901 -23.70 -14.51 6.36
C THR A 901 -24.45 -15.53 7.21
N ALA A 902 -23.74 -16.37 7.98
CA ALA A 902 -24.34 -17.34 8.90
C ALA A 902 -24.56 -16.78 10.31
N ARG A 903 -24.06 -15.57 10.62
CA ARG A 903 -24.27 -14.89 11.90
C ARG A 903 -25.61 -14.14 11.92
N PRO A 904 -26.34 -14.12 13.05
CA PRO A 904 -27.55 -13.29 13.22
C PRO A 904 -27.24 -11.79 13.04
N SER A 905 -28.27 -10.95 12.88
CA SER A 905 -28.14 -9.50 13.09
C SER A 905 -28.13 -9.20 14.59
N MET A 906 -27.56 -8.08 15.05
CA MET A 906 -27.62 -7.71 16.48
C MET A 906 -29.08 -7.59 16.98
N SER A 907 -29.99 -7.09 16.15
CA SER A 907 -31.44 -7.11 16.45
C SER A 907 -32.00 -8.51 16.68
N LYS A 908 -31.48 -9.53 15.99
CA LYS A 908 -31.86 -10.94 16.20
C LYS A 908 -31.15 -11.55 17.41
N VAL A 909 -29.90 -11.16 17.69
CA VAL A 909 -29.17 -11.54 18.91
C VAL A 909 -29.94 -11.10 20.15
N VAL A 910 -30.36 -9.83 20.20
CA VAL A 910 -31.19 -9.30 21.30
C VAL A 910 -32.50 -10.10 21.43
N ALA A 911 -33.22 -10.33 20.33
CA ALA A 911 -34.46 -11.12 20.37
C ALA A 911 -34.26 -12.59 20.82
N LEU A 912 -33.10 -13.20 20.53
CA LEU A 912 -32.75 -14.55 21.02
C LEU A 912 -32.43 -14.52 22.52
N LEU A 913 -31.68 -13.53 23.01
CA LEU A 913 -31.33 -13.38 24.43
C LEU A 913 -32.57 -13.05 25.30
N SER A 914 -33.40 -12.09 24.86
CA SER A 914 -34.65 -11.71 25.52
C SER A 914 -35.71 -12.81 25.55
N GLY A 915 -35.54 -13.89 24.77
CA GLY A 915 -36.50 -14.99 24.70
C GLY A 915 -37.69 -14.75 23.78
N ASP A 916 -37.66 -13.68 22.97
CA ASP A 916 -38.66 -13.38 21.94
C ASP A 916 -38.53 -14.30 20.70
N THR A 917 -37.52 -15.17 20.66
CA THR A 917 -37.38 -16.26 19.68
C THR A 917 -36.62 -17.43 20.29
N ASP A 918 -37.11 -18.66 20.06
CA ASP A 918 -36.39 -19.89 20.38
C ASP A 918 -35.09 -20.05 19.57
N VAL A 919 -34.06 -20.63 20.20
CA VAL A 919 -32.76 -20.92 19.60
C VAL A 919 -32.81 -22.23 18.79
N ASN A 920 -33.68 -22.29 17.77
CA ASN A 920 -33.94 -23.49 16.96
C ASN A 920 -32.99 -23.67 15.75
N THR A 921 -31.71 -23.32 15.89
CA THR A 921 -30.70 -23.44 14.81
C THR A 921 -29.50 -24.25 15.26
N GLU A 922 -29.11 -25.25 14.45
CA GLU A 922 -27.92 -26.08 14.69
C GLU A 922 -26.67 -25.23 14.94
N VAL A 923 -26.07 -25.41 16.12
CA VAL A 923 -24.84 -24.71 16.48
C VAL A 923 -23.65 -25.43 15.84
N SER A 924 -22.76 -24.66 15.21
CA SER A 924 -21.62 -25.16 14.41
C SER A 924 -20.30 -24.67 15.00
N ARG A 925 -19.27 -25.53 15.05
CA ARG A 925 -17.96 -25.17 15.63
C ARG A 925 -17.44 -23.83 15.05
N PRO A 926 -17.09 -22.84 15.89
CA PRO A 926 -16.41 -21.64 15.44
C PRO A 926 -15.04 -22.00 14.84
N GLY A 927 -14.80 -21.61 13.60
CA GLY A 927 -13.50 -21.80 12.94
C GLY A 927 -12.54 -20.67 13.30
N TYR A 928 -11.31 -21.04 13.65
CA TYR A 928 -10.23 -20.14 14.06
C TYR A 928 -9.00 -20.33 13.15
N LEU A 929 -8.06 -19.38 13.23
CA LEU A 929 -6.75 -19.45 12.56
C LEU A 929 -5.87 -20.66 12.97
N VAL A 930 -6.25 -21.44 14.00
CA VAL A 930 -5.51 -22.65 14.47
C VAL A 930 -5.83 -23.94 13.70
N ASP A 931 -6.73 -23.93 12.70
CA ASP A 931 -6.83 -25.05 11.74
C ASP A 931 -5.56 -25.19 10.86
N TRP A 932 -4.64 -24.21 10.91
CA TRP A 932 -3.25 -24.36 10.45
C TRP A 932 -2.33 -24.82 11.59
N LYS A 933 -1.81 -26.04 11.48
CA LYS A 933 -0.87 -26.60 12.45
C LYS A 933 0.45 -25.84 12.46
N PHE A 934 0.93 -25.51 13.67
CA PHE A 934 2.12 -24.68 13.95
C PHE A 934 3.45 -25.13 13.31
N ASN A 935 3.51 -26.34 12.73
CA ASN A 935 4.70 -26.84 12.02
C ASN A 935 4.99 -26.06 10.72
N ASP A 936 3.96 -25.59 10.01
CA ASP A 936 4.15 -24.76 8.81
C ASP A 936 4.65 -23.35 9.18
N VAL A 937 4.26 -22.83 10.34
CA VAL A 937 4.74 -21.54 10.86
C VAL A 937 6.19 -21.64 11.34
N ASN A 938 6.60 -22.72 12.00
CA ASN A 938 8.02 -22.91 12.34
C ASN A 938 8.90 -23.12 11.10
N ALA A 939 8.38 -23.74 10.03
CA ALA A 939 9.08 -23.85 8.73
C ALA A 939 9.15 -22.52 7.95
N LEU A 940 8.37 -21.51 8.34
CA LEU A 940 8.40 -20.14 7.82
C LEU A 940 9.29 -19.23 8.71
N MET A 941 9.09 -19.27 10.03
CA MET A 941 9.85 -18.48 11.01
C MET A 941 11.32 -18.89 11.08
N SER A 942 11.68 -20.15 10.84
CA SER A 942 13.08 -20.57 10.67
C SER A 942 13.76 -20.00 9.42
N ARG A 943 12.98 -19.58 8.40
CA ARG A 943 13.51 -18.85 7.23
C ARG A 943 13.54 -17.33 7.41
N ILE A 944 12.79 -16.82 8.39
CA ILE A 944 12.72 -15.38 8.71
C ILE A 944 13.71 -15.01 9.83
N ALA A 945 13.98 -15.94 10.76
CA ALA A 945 14.90 -15.73 11.89
C ALA A 945 16.39 -15.95 11.56
N GLN A 946 16.71 -16.36 10.34
CA GLN A 946 18.07 -16.25 9.79
C GLN A 946 18.08 -15.11 8.78
N GLY A 947 18.40 -13.91 9.26
CA GLY A 947 18.78 -12.80 8.39
C GLY A 947 20.05 -13.12 7.59
N PRO A 948 20.35 -12.35 6.53
CA PRO A 948 21.53 -12.59 5.70
C PRO A 948 22.82 -12.36 6.50
N ASP A 949 23.63 -13.41 6.67
CA ASP A 949 24.97 -13.33 7.27
C ASP A 949 25.95 -12.67 6.26
N PRO A 950 26.69 -11.59 6.62
CA PRO A 950 27.49 -10.81 5.67
C PRO A 950 28.74 -11.48 5.07
N THR A 951 28.89 -12.82 5.14
CA THR A 951 30.15 -13.51 4.80
C THR A 951 30.01 -14.76 3.92
N LEU A 952 29.34 -14.66 2.76
CA LEU A 952 29.47 -15.71 1.72
C LEU A 952 29.54 -15.20 0.29
N TYR A 953 30.62 -14.46 0.00
CA TYR A 953 31.23 -14.53 -1.32
C TYR A 953 31.72 -15.95 -1.62
N SER A 954 31.60 -16.34 -2.89
CA SER A 954 32.19 -17.51 -3.57
C SER A 954 31.39 -18.83 -3.66
N LEU A 955 31.35 -19.32 -4.91
CA LEU A 955 31.31 -20.73 -5.35
C LEU A 955 30.11 -21.60 -4.89
N GLY A 956 29.15 -21.80 -5.81
CA GLY A 956 28.18 -22.88 -5.70
C GLY A 956 28.72 -24.23 -6.19
N SER A 957 28.14 -25.34 -5.72
CA SER A 957 27.84 -26.54 -6.54
C SER A 957 27.13 -27.63 -5.73
N SER A 958 26.33 -28.44 -6.43
CA SER A 958 25.71 -29.72 -6.01
C SER A 958 24.75 -29.72 -4.82
N SER A 959 23.52 -30.16 -5.08
CA SER A 959 22.66 -30.83 -4.11
C SER A 959 22.51 -32.30 -4.50
N SER A 960 22.94 -33.20 -3.63
CA SER A 960 22.58 -34.62 -3.67
C SER A 960 21.70 -34.92 -2.47
N MET A 961 20.42 -35.23 -2.71
CA MET A 961 19.52 -35.75 -1.68
C MET A 961 19.85 -37.21 -1.39
N GLU A 962 20.13 -37.56 -0.14
CA GLU A 962 19.95 -38.93 0.36
C GLU A 962 18.59 -39.07 1.03
N ALA A 963 17.87 -40.13 0.68
CA ALA A 963 16.58 -40.49 1.25
C ALA A 963 16.74 -41.55 2.35
N VAL A 964 15.97 -41.46 3.43
CA VAL A 964 15.99 -42.45 4.51
C VAL A 964 15.09 -43.65 4.17
N ALA A 965 15.59 -44.84 4.51
CA ALA A 965 15.19 -46.13 3.95
C ALA A 965 13.87 -46.75 4.49
N VAL A 966 13.32 -47.67 3.70
CA VAL A 966 12.44 -48.77 4.14
C VAL A 966 13.00 -50.10 3.57
N PRO A 967 13.10 -51.21 4.34
CA PRO A 967 13.74 -52.45 3.89
C PRO A 967 12.86 -53.36 2.98
N PRO A 968 13.46 -54.37 2.30
CA PRO A 968 12.88 -55.04 1.11
C PRO A 968 12.19 -56.39 1.39
N PRO A 969 11.64 -57.05 0.35
CA PRO A 969 12.28 -58.30 -0.08
C PRO A 969 12.33 -58.57 -1.61
N GLY A 970 13.42 -59.21 -2.06
CA GLY A 970 13.36 -60.42 -2.91
C GLY A 970 13.38 -60.34 -4.45
N ASP A 971 14.58 -60.45 -5.04
CA ASP A 971 14.98 -61.17 -6.28
C ASP A 971 14.19 -61.10 -7.62
N GLY A 972 14.94 -60.92 -8.74
CA GLY A 972 14.58 -61.61 -9.99
C GLY A 972 14.97 -61.02 -11.37
N LEU A 973 16.19 -61.29 -11.85
CA LEU A 973 16.57 -61.62 -13.25
C LEU A 973 16.50 -60.59 -14.44
N ALA A 974 17.71 -60.26 -14.93
CA ALA A 974 18.22 -60.46 -16.31
C ALA A 974 17.96 -59.49 -17.51
N HIS A 975 19.08 -59.22 -18.21
CA HIS A 975 19.34 -58.67 -19.57
C HIS A 975 18.59 -59.39 -20.74
N PRO A 976 18.52 -58.86 -22.01
CA PRO A 976 19.55 -58.13 -22.81
C PRO A 976 19.07 -56.87 -23.57
N VAL A 977 19.91 -55.88 -23.91
CA VAL A 977 20.88 -55.77 -25.05
C VAL A 977 20.29 -56.05 -26.45
N PHE A 978 20.24 -55.01 -27.30
CA PHE A 978 20.47 -55.11 -28.74
C PHE A 978 21.12 -53.81 -29.28
N GLN A 979 21.97 -53.94 -30.30
CA GLN A 979 22.70 -52.85 -30.99
C GLN A 979 21.99 -52.44 -32.30
N GLU A 980 22.68 -51.58 -33.07
CA GLU A 980 22.50 -51.28 -34.52
C GLU A 980 21.48 -50.18 -34.88
N THR A 981 21.68 -49.29 -35.87
CA THR A 981 22.89 -48.88 -36.63
C THR A 981 22.62 -47.50 -37.28
N ASN A 982 23.67 -46.84 -37.79
CA ASN A 982 23.58 -45.64 -38.64
C ASN A 982 22.62 -45.79 -39.83
N SER A 983 22.02 -44.67 -40.25
CA SER A 983 21.92 -44.34 -41.68
C SER A 983 21.96 -42.82 -41.90
N GLU A 984 22.94 -42.37 -42.67
CA GLU A 984 22.95 -41.05 -43.30
C GLU A 984 21.97 -41.06 -44.48
N VAL A 985 21.26 -39.95 -44.70
CA VAL A 985 20.77 -39.57 -46.04
C VAL A 985 20.96 -38.08 -46.21
N SER A 986 21.86 -37.69 -47.12
CA SER A 986 21.87 -36.37 -47.72
C SER A 986 20.95 -36.34 -48.94
N ASP A 987 20.23 -35.24 -49.17
CA ASP A 987 20.43 -34.40 -50.37
C ASP A 987 19.29 -33.39 -50.63
N ILE A 988 19.71 -32.13 -50.80
CA ILE A 988 19.38 -31.23 -51.92
C ILE A 988 17.92 -31.15 -52.40
N SER A 989 17.22 -30.07 -52.00
CA SER A 989 16.75 -29.01 -52.93
C SER A 989 16.22 -27.79 -52.17
#